data_AF-A0A924WWJ0-F1
#
_entry.id   AF-A0A924WWJ0-F1
#
_cell.length_a   1.000
_cell.length_b   1.000
_cell.length_c   1.000
_cell.angle_alpha   90.00
_cell.angle_beta   90.00
_cell.angle_gamma   90.00
#
_symmetry.space_group_name_H-M   'P 1'
#
loop_
_entity.id
_entity.type
_entity.pdbx_description
1 polymer ?
#
loop_
_entity_poly.entity_id
_entity_poly.type
_entity_poly.pdbx_seq_one_letter_code
_entity_poly.pdbx_strand_id
1 'polypeptide(L)'
;MLQRLSISKSSLVVAAIAGVMSGANLHAAPPSTSYKLAFADEFNGSTLDTYKWNYNYSWGNTHNHRAYMDPAQVIVSGGQLNLKAIAQRHPSAPSGVQTGDFGWQSLDYTAGAINSQGKFNMTRGYIEASVKMQDTLGSWPAFWMLQNGWPPEIDIMEFPRGTNNSKTQSWQNYHYTNASNAHASYGWQDGGPDLTAGFNTFGVEWTATQMKFYFNGSVRHTINDAAAIADSAGMYMILNHAIGGWAGTPAANNLFPVDYLTEYVRVWQLPPSTATTVNWLNTSASGSWDTGSKWDTMVPSHQDVVARFGANNNASVNVTWDNSRTAGGLVFDSDKSFTVGDSNAGLQLTKTSGTATIDVPATNTAAHTIAARLELYNNTLITNNSAQALTLSGVVTGTGGLIFDGTGTVLIANSNSYTGDTFIDSGGQGPAVVRINKARPFGTTGTVRFNEAGNGTTGRIEMMDSREIPNPIMLSGRTNASAAIQNISGNNLVSGKITLGVGGGNYVVQSDAGTLTLSGTAAGAGGIALTSLATGQRTFTLQGAGNGLVTGIIQNGLATLNILKQGPGQWTFANVNTYTGTTTVTDGKLVMSQAFKNNAPVAISNNATVEIAANGLYAGVSHISALTIPSDGLGGYAGKLELHDNDLVIDYTLTPTVSPYATTLNMVKKGLLLLGGNGMGIASSKVDAQTLSGTMLAVVDNGAVGGQIVSLSGYSGVTTKSVLVKYTWRGDANLDGVVNGSDYALADTGFSGGGTGWFYGDVNYDGLVNGSDYALMDTGFSSQSGPLPEPSVLGLLGVGLLALRRRTGRCR
;
A
#
# COMPACT_ATOMS: atom_id res chain seq x y z
N MET A 1 17.47 -12.72 55.15
CA MET A 1 17.62 -14.16 55.45
C MET A 1 16.22 -14.74 55.33
N LEU A 2 15.80 -15.48 54.30
CA LEU A 2 16.45 -16.53 53.49
C LEU A 2 16.23 -16.23 51.99
N GLN A 3 17.29 -16.00 51.20
CA GLN A 3 18.11 -16.97 50.45
C GLN A 3 17.36 -17.80 49.39
N ARG A 4 17.62 -17.39 48.14
CA ARG A 4 17.34 -18.02 46.85
C ARG A 4 18.14 -19.32 46.68
N LEU A 5 17.63 -20.25 45.87
CA LEU A 5 18.41 -20.85 44.80
C LEU A 5 17.51 -21.32 43.64
N SER A 6 17.91 -20.95 42.43
CA SER A 6 17.26 -21.19 41.14
C SER A 6 17.48 -22.62 40.63
N ILE A 7 16.47 -23.20 39.98
CA ILE A 7 16.64 -24.32 39.05
C ILE A 7 15.99 -23.93 37.71
N SER A 8 16.80 -23.90 36.65
CA SER A 8 16.34 -23.81 35.26
C SER A 8 15.68 -25.12 34.85
N LYS A 9 14.59 -25.04 34.09
CA LYS A 9 14.07 -26.17 33.32
C LYS A 9 13.72 -25.71 31.92
N SER A 10 14.66 -25.98 31.02
CA SER A 10 14.39 -26.32 29.63
C SER A 10 13.45 -27.53 29.56
N SER A 11 12.76 -27.65 28.42
CA SER A 11 11.96 -28.81 28.00
C SER A 11 10.54 -28.87 28.56
N LEU A 12 9.61 -28.14 27.94
CA LEU A 12 8.20 -28.50 28.01
C LEU A 12 7.94 -29.64 27.02
N VAL A 13 7.56 -30.76 27.61
CA VAL A 13 7.18 -32.02 26.99
C VAL A 13 5.92 -31.85 26.14
N VAL A 14 6.01 -32.33 24.90
CA VAL A 14 4.89 -32.57 23.98
C VAL A 14 3.93 -33.56 24.64
N ALA A 15 2.78 -33.07 25.09
CA ALA A 15 1.64 -33.93 25.44
C ALA A 15 0.78 -34.13 24.19
N ALA A 16 0.66 -35.39 23.80
CA ALA A 16 -0.14 -35.85 22.67
C ALA A 16 -1.62 -35.49 22.86
N ILE A 17 -2.16 -34.71 21.94
CA ILE A 17 -3.60 -34.65 21.63
C ILE A 17 -3.77 -35.36 20.29
N ALA A 18 -4.20 -36.62 20.35
CA ALA A 18 -4.71 -37.35 19.20
C ALA A 18 -6.24 -37.15 19.15
N GLY A 19 -6.74 -36.73 17.98
CA GLY A 19 -8.17 -36.47 17.69
C GLY A 19 -8.51 -34.99 17.95
N VAL A 20 -8.64 -34.12 16.95
CA VAL A 20 -9.43 -34.23 15.73
C VAL A 20 -8.63 -33.64 14.56
N MET A 21 -8.13 -34.48 13.65
CA MET A 21 -7.78 -33.99 12.31
C MET A 21 -9.11 -33.85 11.55
N SER A 22 -9.69 -32.65 11.54
CA SER A 22 -10.58 -32.27 10.45
C SER A 22 -9.71 -32.27 9.20
N GLY A 23 -9.90 -33.27 8.34
CA GLY A 23 -9.10 -33.46 7.14
C GLY A 23 -8.99 -32.16 6.37
N ALA A 24 -7.78 -31.65 6.22
CA ALA A 24 -7.47 -30.84 5.06
C ALA A 24 -7.79 -31.74 3.87
N ASN A 25 -8.85 -31.42 3.11
CA ASN A 25 -9.09 -32.07 1.83
C ASN A 25 -7.81 -31.87 1.02
N LEU A 26 -7.03 -32.94 0.86
CA LEU A 26 -5.92 -32.99 -0.08
C LEU A 26 -6.55 -32.77 -1.45
N HIS A 27 -6.51 -31.53 -1.94
CA HIS A 27 -6.90 -31.26 -3.32
C HIS A 27 -6.03 -32.14 -4.23
N ALA A 28 -6.63 -32.74 -5.27
CA ALA A 28 -5.91 -33.67 -6.12
C ALA A 28 -4.81 -32.94 -6.93
N ALA A 29 -3.66 -33.59 -7.04
CA ALA A 29 -2.60 -33.23 -7.99
C ALA A 29 -2.96 -33.79 -9.38
N PRO A 30 -2.49 -33.17 -10.48
CA PRO A 30 -2.68 -33.75 -11.81
C PRO A 30 -2.06 -35.16 -11.89
N PRO A 31 -2.50 -36.02 -12.84
CA PRO A 31 -2.01 -37.39 -13.00
C PRO A 31 -0.49 -37.54 -13.15
N SER A 32 0.20 -36.46 -13.55
CA SER A 32 1.65 -36.38 -13.64
C SER A 32 2.15 -35.00 -13.20
N THR A 33 3.30 -34.97 -12.52
CA THR A 33 3.99 -33.75 -12.10
C THR A 33 4.54 -32.91 -13.26
N SER A 34 4.59 -33.51 -14.46
CA SER A 34 4.92 -32.81 -15.71
C SER A 34 3.84 -31.81 -16.12
N TYR A 35 2.58 -32.04 -15.75
CA TYR A 35 1.49 -31.10 -15.98
C TYR A 35 1.62 -29.87 -15.06
N LYS A 36 1.30 -28.70 -15.61
CA LYS A 36 1.35 -27.40 -14.93
C LYS A 36 0.00 -26.70 -15.01
N LEU A 37 -0.35 -25.94 -13.98
CA LEU A 37 -1.65 -25.29 -13.88
C LEU A 37 -1.80 -24.25 -14.99
N ALA A 38 -2.86 -24.37 -15.78
CA ALA A 38 -3.16 -23.50 -16.91
C ALA A 38 -4.39 -22.62 -16.64
N PHE A 39 -5.34 -23.12 -15.85
CA PHE A 39 -6.53 -22.40 -15.41
C PHE A 39 -6.96 -22.92 -14.03
N ALA A 40 -7.46 -22.03 -13.18
CA ALA A 40 -8.09 -22.40 -11.93
C ALA A 40 -9.16 -21.39 -11.55
N ASP A 41 -10.27 -21.86 -11.01
CA ASP A 41 -11.20 -21.07 -10.22
C ASP A 41 -11.53 -21.82 -8.93
N GLU A 42 -11.28 -21.15 -7.80
CA GLU A 42 -11.51 -21.64 -6.45
C GLU A 42 -12.78 -21.01 -5.85
N PHE A 43 -13.49 -20.16 -6.61
CA PHE A 43 -14.74 -19.52 -6.22
C PHE A 43 -14.71 -18.79 -4.85
N ASN A 44 -13.53 -18.25 -4.49
CA ASN A 44 -13.30 -17.50 -3.25
C ASN A 44 -13.91 -16.08 -3.23
N GLY A 45 -14.41 -15.62 -4.38
CA GLY A 45 -15.07 -14.32 -4.50
C GLY A 45 -16.47 -14.26 -3.88
N SER A 46 -17.15 -13.14 -4.09
CA SER A 46 -18.56 -12.94 -3.71
C SER A 46 -19.53 -12.93 -4.90
N THR A 47 -19.00 -13.07 -6.12
CA THR A 47 -19.73 -13.11 -7.38
C THR A 47 -18.98 -14.00 -8.37
N LEU A 48 -19.65 -14.46 -9.44
CA LEU A 48 -18.97 -15.17 -10.52
C LEU A 48 -17.85 -14.31 -11.11
N ASP A 49 -16.68 -14.90 -11.31
CA ASP A 49 -15.58 -14.25 -12.03
C ASP A 49 -15.95 -14.19 -13.52
N THR A 50 -16.51 -13.06 -13.94
CA THR A 50 -16.92 -12.86 -15.33
C THR A 50 -15.76 -12.69 -16.30
N TYR A 51 -14.50 -12.74 -15.84
CA TYR A 51 -13.34 -12.86 -16.72
C TYR A 51 -13.02 -14.32 -17.06
N LYS A 52 -13.47 -15.27 -16.23
CA LYS A 52 -13.30 -16.72 -16.44
C LYS A 52 -14.53 -17.38 -17.02
N TRP A 53 -15.72 -16.93 -16.60
CA TRP A 53 -16.99 -17.59 -16.89
C TRP A 53 -18.03 -16.65 -17.49
N ASN A 54 -18.77 -17.13 -18.48
CA ASN A 54 -20.03 -16.56 -18.94
C ASN A 54 -21.19 -17.18 -18.14
N TYR A 55 -22.26 -16.41 -17.94
CA TYR A 55 -23.53 -16.98 -17.48
C TYR A 55 -24.26 -17.69 -18.62
N ASN A 56 -25.04 -18.71 -18.27
CA ASN A 56 -25.88 -19.53 -19.16
C ASN A 56 -25.06 -20.32 -20.21
N TYR A 57 -25.75 -20.92 -21.19
CA TYR A 57 -25.09 -21.55 -22.33
C TYR A 57 -24.65 -20.52 -23.36
N SER A 58 -23.63 -20.86 -24.14
CA SER A 58 -23.13 -20.02 -25.24
C SER A 58 -24.18 -19.75 -26.33
N TRP A 59 -25.19 -20.61 -26.46
CA TRP A 59 -26.29 -20.48 -27.43
C TRP A 59 -27.61 -20.01 -26.80
N GLY A 60 -27.64 -19.65 -25.51
CA GLY A 60 -28.81 -19.08 -24.85
C GLY A 60 -29.18 -19.71 -23.51
N ASN A 61 -30.45 -19.61 -23.14
CA ASN A 61 -30.94 -19.95 -21.80
C ASN A 61 -31.58 -21.34 -21.69
N THR A 62 -31.65 -22.10 -22.77
CA THR A 62 -32.39 -23.37 -22.81
C THR A 62 -31.58 -24.46 -23.49
N HIS A 63 -31.80 -25.71 -23.09
CA HIS A 63 -31.17 -26.88 -23.71
C HIS A 63 -32.17 -28.04 -23.77
N ASN A 64 -31.76 -29.28 -23.53
CA ASN A 64 -32.52 -30.52 -23.74
C ASN A 64 -33.27 -30.99 -22.47
N HIS A 65 -33.69 -30.04 -21.63
CA HIS A 65 -34.28 -30.29 -20.31
C HIS A 65 -35.32 -29.21 -19.94
N ARG A 66 -35.95 -29.33 -18.77
CA ARG A 66 -37.12 -28.56 -18.28
C ARG A 66 -36.78 -27.28 -17.50
N ALA A 67 -35.53 -26.80 -17.57
CA ALA A 67 -35.07 -25.64 -16.80
C ALA A 67 -34.64 -24.51 -17.72
N TYR A 68 -35.05 -23.29 -17.38
CA TYR A 68 -34.53 -22.07 -17.98
C TYR A 68 -33.32 -21.58 -17.18
N MET A 69 -32.20 -21.31 -17.84
CA MET A 69 -30.97 -20.86 -17.19
C MET A 69 -31.02 -19.37 -16.89
N ASP A 70 -30.72 -18.99 -15.65
CA ASP A 70 -30.77 -17.61 -15.17
C ASP A 70 -29.51 -17.27 -14.33
N PRO A 71 -28.82 -16.15 -14.61
CA PRO A 71 -27.71 -15.67 -13.79
C PRO A 71 -28.03 -15.55 -12.29
N ALA A 72 -29.28 -15.26 -11.91
CA ALA A 72 -29.70 -15.18 -10.51
C ALA A 72 -29.60 -16.53 -9.75
N GLN A 73 -29.49 -17.63 -10.49
CA GLN A 73 -29.29 -18.97 -9.94
C GLN A 73 -27.82 -19.41 -9.94
N VAL A 74 -26.88 -18.50 -10.25
CA VAL A 74 -25.44 -18.72 -10.19
C VAL A 74 -24.89 -17.93 -9.00
N ILE A 75 -24.63 -18.63 -7.91
CA ILE A 75 -24.30 -18.01 -6.62
C ILE A 75 -22.86 -18.39 -6.24
N VAL A 76 -22.00 -17.40 -6.01
CA VAL A 76 -20.62 -17.61 -5.52
C VAL A 76 -20.50 -17.04 -4.12
N SER A 77 -20.22 -17.89 -3.16
CA SER A 77 -20.06 -17.48 -1.75
C SER A 77 -19.37 -18.57 -0.93
N GLY A 78 -18.49 -18.16 0.00
CA GLY A 78 -17.90 -19.09 0.96
C GLY A 78 -16.90 -20.09 0.36
N GLY A 79 -16.21 -19.71 -0.74
CA GLY A 79 -15.23 -20.58 -1.39
C GLY A 79 -15.84 -21.65 -2.29
N GLN A 80 -17.04 -21.41 -2.82
CA GLN A 80 -17.75 -22.36 -3.69
C GLN A 80 -18.72 -21.64 -4.63
N LEU A 81 -18.94 -22.27 -5.78
CA LEU A 81 -20.03 -22.00 -6.71
C LEU A 81 -21.23 -22.88 -6.37
N ASN A 82 -22.43 -22.31 -6.40
CA ASN A 82 -23.70 -23.03 -6.35
C ASN A 82 -24.53 -22.70 -7.60
N LEU A 83 -24.77 -23.70 -8.45
CA LEU A 83 -25.76 -23.64 -9.52
C LEU A 83 -27.09 -24.15 -8.98
N LYS A 84 -27.88 -23.23 -8.44
CA LYS A 84 -29.13 -23.54 -7.74
C LYS A 84 -30.25 -23.82 -8.73
N ALA A 85 -31.12 -24.77 -8.45
CA ALA A 85 -32.34 -25.00 -9.20
C ALA A 85 -33.58 -24.75 -8.32
N ILE A 86 -34.60 -24.10 -8.88
CA ILE A 86 -35.87 -23.80 -8.21
C ILE A 86 -37.06 -24.28 -9.05
N ALA A 87 -38.10 -24.76 -8.36
CA ALA A 87 -39.40 -25.13 -8.94
C ALA A 87 -40.25 -23.88 -9.23
N GLN A 88 -39.70 -22.98 -10.03
CA GLN A 88 -40.37 -21.77 -10.46
C GLN A 88 -40.03 -21.52 -11.92
N ARG A 89 -41.06 -21.29 -12.73
CA ARG A 89 -40.91 -20.89 -14.11
C ARG A 89 -40.40 -19.45 -14.21
N HIS A 90 -39.32 -19.24 -14.96
CA HIS A 90 -38.83 -17.91 -15.26
C HIS A 90 -39.83 -17.16 -16.16
N PRO A 91 -40.11 -15.85 -15.94
CA PRO A 91 -41.08 -15.09 -16.74
C PRO A 91 -40.78 -15.07 -18.25
N SER A 92 -39.49 -15.08 -18.62
CA SER A 92 -39.05 -15.10 -20.03
C SER A 92 -38.92 -16.50 -20.63
N ALA A 93 -39.23 -17.56 -19.88
CA ALA A 93 -39.09 -18.92 -20.39
C ALA A 93 -40.12 -19.20 -21.50
N PRO A 94 -39.72 -19.76 -22.67
CA PRO A 94 -40.66 -20.27 -23.66
C PRO A 94 -41.46 -21.46 -23.09
N SER A 95 -42.63 -21.78 -23.67
CA SER A 95 -43.55 -22.82 -23.15
C SER A 95 -42.84 -24.13 -22.86
N GLY A 96 -41.95 -24.52 -23.76
CA GLY A 96 -41.08 -25.68 -23.65
C GLY A 96 -40.03 -25.66 -24.75
N VAL A 97 -39.25 -26.74 -24.82
CA VAL A 97 -38.24 -26.99 -25.83
C VAL A 97 -38.48 -28.37 -26.43
N GLN A 98 -38.39 -28.46 -27.76
CA GLN A 98 -38.38 -29.74 -28.44
C GLN A 98 -36.97 -30.31 -28.35
N THR A 99 -36.87 -31.51 -27.80
CA THR A 99 -35.61 -32.24 -27.64
C THR A 99 -35.70 -33.52 -28.46
N GLY A 100 -34.62 -33.94 -29.09
CA GLY A 100 -34.61 -35.14 -29.93
C GLY A 100 -35.03 -36.37 -29.13
N ASP A 101 -34.13 -36.82 -28.24
CA ASP A 101 -34.28 -38.08 -27.52
C ASP A 101 -35.33 -38.04 -26.40
N PHE A 102 -35.72 -36.86 -25.91
CA PHE A 102 -36.66 -36.70 -24.80
C PHE A 102 -37.98 -36.04 -25.19
N GLY A 103 -38.23 -35.78 -26.47
CA GLY A 103 -39.46 -35.16 -26.94
C GLY A 103 -39.68 -33.73 -26.42
N TRP A 104 -40.95 -33.34 -26.24
CA TRP A 104 -41.31 -32.00 -25.74
C TRP A 104 -41.07 -31.88 -24.23
N GLN A 105 -40.28 -30.89 -23.82
CA GLN A 105 -39.95 -30.61 -22.42
C GLN A 105 -40.50 -29.23 -22.02
N SER A 106 -41.48 -29.18 -21.10
CA SER A 106 -41.98 -27.89 -20.58
C SER A 106 -40.98 -27.24 -19.63
N LEU A 107 -40.77 -25.94 -19.76
CA LEU A 107 -39.83 -25.17 -18.93
C LEU A 107 -40.50 -24.63 -17.66
N ASP A 108 -40.66 -25.51 -16.67
CA ASP A 108 -41.35 -25.18 -15.41
C ASP A 108 -40.38 -24.82 -14.25
N TYR A 109 -39.08 -24.93 -14.51
CA TYR A 109 -38.01 -24.74 -13.53
C TYR A 109 -37.04 -23.64 -13.98
N THR A 110 -36.31 -23.06 -13.03
CA THR A 110 -35.21 -22.12 -13.29
C THR A 110 -33.95 -22.63 -12.61
N ALA A 111 -32.81 -22.58 -13.29
CA ALA A 111 -31.54 -23.08 -12.77
C ALA A 111 -30.34 -22.25 -13.23
N GLY A 112 -29.13 -22.59 -12.75
CA GLY A 112 -27.87 -21.94 -13.15
C GLY A 112 -27.06 -22.77 -14.15
N ALA A 113 -26.40 -22.07 -15.08
CA ALA A 113 -25.33 -22.62 -15.90
C ALA A 113 -24.24 -21.57 -16.10
N ILE A 114 -23.00 -22.04 -16.31
CA ILE A 114 -21.85 -21.22 -16.70
C ILE A 114 -21.04 -21.92 -17.77
N ASN A 115 -20.35 -21.14 -18.61
CA ASN A 115 -19.41 -21.67 -19.61
C ASN A 115 -18.15 -20.82 -19.73
N SER A 116 -17.05 -21.40 -20.20
CA SER A 116 -15.79 -20.67 -20.43
C SER A 116 -15.58 -20.26 -21.89
N GLN A 117 -16.59 -20.35 -22.77
CA GLN A 117 -16.43 -20.09 -24.20
C GLN A 117 -15.89 -18.67 -24.46
N GLY A 118 -14.84 -18.59 -25.26
CA GLY A 118 -14.14 -17.34 -25.56
C GLY A 118 -13.16 -16.94 -24.46
N LYS A 119 -13.44 -17.30 -23.19
CA LYS A 119 -12.61 -16.97 -22.02
C LYS A 119 -11.42 -17.90 -21.86
N PHE A 120 -11.71 -19.18 -21.74
CA PHE A 120 -10.71 -20.24 -21.66
C PHE A 120 -11.15 -21.44 -22.50
N ASN A 121 -10.32 -21.80 -23.46
CA ASN A 121 -10.48 -22.97 -24.31
C ASN A 121 -9.17 -23.76 -24.24
N MET A 122 -9.25 -25.08 -24.15
CA MET A 122 -8.07 -25.94 -24.07
C MET A 122 -8.06 -27.01 -25.16
N THR A 123 -6.85 -27.38 -25.56
CA THR A 123 -6.59 -28.57 -26.39
C THR A 123 -5.60 -29.42 -25.62
N ARG A 124 -6.05 -30.62 -25.19
CA ARG A 124 -5.26 -31.59 -24.42
C ARG A 124 -4.84 -31.07 -23.06
N GLY A 125 -4.64 -31.98 -22.11
CA GLY A 125 -4.40 -31.62 -20.72
C GLY A 125 -5.10 -32.56 -19.75
N TYR A 126 -5.07 -32.19 -18.49
CA TYR A 126 -5.92 -32.73 -17.44
C TYR A 126 -6.84 -31.62 -16.94
N ILE A 127 -8.12 -31.92 -16.76
CA ILE A 127 -9.10 -31.02 -16.16
C ILE A 127 -9.85 -31.77 -15.06
N GLU A 128 -10.17 -31.08 -13.97
CA GLU A 128 -10.89 -31.64 -12.84
C GLU A 128 -11.81 -30.59 -12.19
N ALA A 129 -12.96 -31.03 -11.69
CA ALA A 129 -13.79 -30.26 -10.77
C ALA A 129 -14.11 -31.06 -9.50
N SER A 130 -14.11 -30.39 -8.35
CA SER A 130 -14.61 -30.93 -7.07
C SER A 130 -16.07 -30.51 -6.90
N VAL A 131 -16.99 -31.47 -6.97
CA VAL A 131 -18.42 -31.21 -7.04
C VAL A 131 -19.22 -32.04 -6.04
N LYS A 132 -20.36 -31.50 -5.59
CA LYS A 132 -21.33 -32.17 -4.73
C LYS A 132 -22.74 -31.97 -5.27
N MET A 133 -23.47 -33.08 -5.37
CA MET A 133 -24.85 -33.12 -5.86
C MET A 133 -25.85 -33.31 -4.70
N GLN A 134 -27.15 -33.21 -4.98
CA GLN A 134 -28.22 -33.52 -4.03
C GLN A 134 -29.08 -34.70 -4.52
N ASP A 135 -29.64 -35.46 -3.56
CA ASP A 135 -30.47 -36.64 -3.85
C ASP A 135 -31.92 -36.25 -4.21
N THR A 136 -32.08 -35.49 -5.30
CA THR A 136 -33.39 -35.00 -5.73
C THR A 136 -33.78 -35.60 -7.08
N LEU A 137 -34.94 -36.27 -7.13
CA LEU A 137 -35.44 -36.91 -8.35
C LEU A 137 -35.63 -35.88 -9.49
N GLY A 138 -35.21 -36.19 -10.70
CA GLY A 138 -35.30 -35.27 -11.85
C GLY A 138 -34.20 -34.21 -11.90
N SER A 139 -33.27 -34.17 -10.94
CA SER A 139 -32.05 -33.33 -11.02
C SER A 139 -31.02 -33.98 -11.94
N TRP A 140 -30.35 -33.15 -12.76
CA TRP A 140 -29.28 -33.57 -13.68
C TRP A 140 -28.15 -32.52 -13.73
N PRO A 141 -27.29 -32.47 -12.69
CA PRO A 141 -26.05 -31.71 -12.74
C PRO A 141 -25.07 -32.31 -13.75
N ALA A 142 -24.33 -31.45 -14.45
CA ALA A 142 -23.30 -31.86 -15.39
C ALA A 142 -22.05 -30.97 -15.33
N PHE A 143 -20.89 -31.58 -15.62
CA PHE A 143 -19.62 -30.93 -15.89
C PHE A 143 -19.03 -31.55 -17.16
N TRP A 144 -18.89 -30.73 -18.20
CA TRP A 144 -18.62 -31.21 -19.55
C TRP A 144 -17.89 -30.16 -20.38
N MET A 145 -17.46 -30.54 -21.58
CA MET A 145 -16.71 -29.70 -22.49
C MET A 145 -17.25 -29.78 -23.91
N LEU A 146 -17.25 -28.64 -24.59
CA LEU A 146 -17.73 -28.52 -25.97
C LEU A 146 -16.78 -27.65 -26.80
N GLN A 147 -16.73 -27.85 -28.12
CA GLN A 147 -16.09 -26.92 -29.04
C GLN A 147 -17.14 -26.12 -29.85
N ASN A 148 -16.69 -25.32 -30.81
CA ASN A 148 -17.64 -24.68 -31.72
C ASN A 148 -18.21 -25.72 -32.69
N GLY A 149 -19.42 -26.18 -32.38
CA GLY A 149 -20.10 -27.26 -33.10
C GLY A 149 -20.18 -28.53 -32.26
N TRP A 150 -21.03 -29.46 -32.71
CA TRP A 150 -21.22 -30.76 -32.08
C TRP A 150 -21.35 -31.83 -33.17
N PRO A 151 -20.70 -33.00 -33.02
CA PRO A 151 -19.64 -33.35 -32.05
C PRO A 151 -18.28 -32.67 -32.35
N PRO A 152 -17.23 -32.81 -31.52
CA PRO A 152 -17.09 -33.61 -30.29
C PRO A 152 -17.55 -32.92 -29.00
N GLU A 153 -17.90 -33.74 -28.02
CA GLU A 153 -18.32 -33.38 -26.65
C GLU A 153 -17.68 -34.34 -25.66
N ILE A 154 -17.16 -33.81 -24.54
CA ILE A 154 -16.58 -34.60 -23.45
C ILE A 154 -17.38 -34.38 -22.18
N ASP A 155 -18.11 -35.40 -21.74
CA ASP A 155 -18.92 -35.37 -20.53
C ASP A 155 -18.11 -35.97 -19.38
N ILE A 156 -17.49 -35.09 -18.59
CA ILE A 156 -16.59 -35.46 -17.49
C ILE A 156 -17.38 -36.03 -16.31
N MET A 157 -18.57 -35.48 -16.08
CA MET A 157 -19.54 -35.95 -15.09
C MET A 157 -20.95 -35.57 -15.51
N GLU A 158 -21.83 -36.56 -15.54
CA GLU A 158 -23.27 -36.36 -15.56
C GLU A 158 -23.94 -37.14 -14.41
N PHE A 159 -24.88 -36.51 -13.72
CA PHE A 159 -25.61 -37.11 -12.60
C PHE A 159 -27.14 -37.02 -12.80
N PRO A 160 -27.74 -37.74 -13.77
CA PRO A 160 -29.17 -37.82 -13.94
C PRO A 160 -29.82 -38.63 -12.81
N ARG A 161 -30.37 -37.94 -11.81
CA ARG A 161 -31.04 -38.58 -10.67
C ARG A 161 -32.50 -38.92 -11.00
N GLY A 162 -32.71 -39.88 -11.90
CA GLY A 162 -34.04 -40.42 -12.21
C GLY A 162 -34.52 -41.50 -11.24
N THR A 163 -35.75 -42.00 -11.43
CA THR A 163 -36.32 -43.10 -10.63
C THR A 163 -35.56 -44.41 -10.78
N ASN A 164 -34.86 -44.60 -11.89
CA ASN A 164 -34.07 -45.79 -12.21
C ASN A 164 -32.57 -45.60 -11.90
N ASN A 165 -32.17 -44.45 -11.36
CA ASN A 165 -30.80 -44.08 -11.10
C ASN A 165 -30.63 -43.86 -9.58
N SER A 166 -29.49 -44.24 -9.02
CA SER A 166 -29.22 -44.08 -7.58
C SER A 166 -28.23 -42.95 -7.30
N LYS A 167 -28.19 -42.49 -6.05
CA LYS A 167 -27.24 -41.47 -5.56
C LYS A 167 -25.76 -41.87 -5.62
N THR A 168 -25.46 -43.11 -6.01
CA THR A 168 -24.10 -43.62 -6.19
C THR A 168 -23.72 -43.76 -7.66
N GLN A 169 -24.57 -43.32 -8.59
CA GLN A 169 -24.36 -43.50 -10.03
C GLN A 169 -24.12 -42.17 -10.74
N SER A 170 -23.07 -42.12 -11.56
CA SER A 170 -22.74 -41.02 -12.48
C SER A 170 -22.39 -41.57 -13.86
N TRP A 171 -22.28 -40.71 -14.86
CA TRP A 171 -21.92 -41.08 -16.22
C TRP A 171 -20.76 -40.24 -16.74
N GLN A 172 -19.97 -40.86 -17.61
CA GLN A 172 -18.89 -40.23 -18.35
C GLN A 172 -19.02 -40.63 -19.81
N ASN A 173 -19.01 -39.65 -20.71
CA ASN A 173 -19.24 -39.87 -22.13
C ASN A 173 -18.25 -39.09 -23.00
N TYR A 174 -18.01 -39.62 -24.19
CA TYR A 174 -17.30 -38.93 -25.26
C TYR A 174 -18.07 -39.12 -26.56
N HIS A 175 -18.63 -38.02 -27.08
CA HIS A 175 -19.33 -38.00 -28.36
C HIS A 175 -18.36 -37.51 -29.45
N TYR A 176 -18.34 -38.17 -30.60
CA TYR A 176 -17.45 -37.85 -31.70
C TYR A 176 -18.07 -38.21 -33.05
N THR A 177 -17.45 -37.71 -34.11
CA THR A 177 -17.80 -38.08 -35.49
C THR A 177 -16.89 -39.23 -35.92
N ASN A 178 -17.47 -40.37 -36.30
CA ASN A 178 -16.70 -41.51 -36.75
C ASN A 178 -16.23 -41.36 -38.22
N ALA A 179 -15.42 -42.31 -38.70
CA ALA A 179 -14.88 -42.28 -40.06
C ALA A 179 -15.94 -42.33 -41.18
N SER A 180 -17.19 -42.68 -40.88
CA SER A 180 -18.33 -42.63 -41.81
C SER A 180 -19.11 -41.32 -41.75
N ASN A 181 -18.57 -40.31 -41.07
CA ASN A 181 -19.20 -39.00 -40.84
C ASN A 181 -20.55 -39.10 -40.10
N ALA A 182 -20.69 -40.11 -39.25
CA ALA A 182 -21.85 -40.33 -38.39
C ALA A 182 -21.48 -40.13 -36.92
N HIS A 183 -22.47 -39.74 -36.11
CA HIS A 183 -22.32 -39.68 -34.65
C HIS A 183 -21.97 -41.07 -34.09
N ALA A 184 -21.00 -41.08 -33.19
CA ALA A 184 -20.64 -42.23 -32.38
C ALA A 184 -20.28 -41.74 -30.96
N SER A 185 -20.29 -42.67 -30.00
CA SER A 185 -19.95 -42.34 -28.63
C SER A 185 -19.31 -43.49 -27.87
N TYR A 186 -18.42 -43.14 -26.96
CA TYR A 186 -18.05 -43.99 -25.83
C TYR A 186 -18.82 -43.50 -24.61
N GLY A 187 -19.48 -44.40 -23.88
CA GLY A 187 -20.29 -44.01 -22.73
C GLY A 187 -20.28 -45.07 -21.65
N TRP A 188 -20.15 -44.63 -20.39
CA TRP A 188 -20.07 -45.53 -19.24
C TRP A 188 -20.92 -45.03 -18.08
N GLN A 189 -21.52 -45.99 -17.38
CA GLN A 189 -22.11 -45.77 -16.07
C GLN A 189 -21.09 -46.13 -14.99
N ASP A 190 -20.82 -45.18 -14.12
CA ASP A 190 -19.98 -45.37 -12.94
C ASP A 190 -20.81 -45.60 -11.68
N GLY A 191 -20.35 -46.52 -10.85
CA GLY A 191 -20.80 -46.70 -9.47
C GLY A 191 -19.72 -46.27 -8.48
N GLY A 192 -20.11 -45.74 -7.33
CA GLY A 192 -19.16 -45.22 -6.35
C GLY A 192 -19.77 -44.97 -4.96
N PRO A 193 -19.16 -44.07 -4.14
CA PRO A 193 -19.75 -43.63 -2.89
C PRO A 193 -21.06 -42.87 -3.14
N ASP A 194 -21.76 -42.54 -2.06
CA ASP A 194 -22.89 -41.61 -2.12
C ASP A 194 -22.40 -40.23 -2.56
N LEU A 195 -22.70 -39.86 -3.80
CA LEU A 195 -22.26 -38.62 -4.45
C LEU A 195 -22.95 -37.38 -3.85
N THR A 196 -23.93 -37.59 -2.96
CA THR A 196 -24.68 -36.53 -2.28
C THR A 196 -24.18 -36.29 -0.85
N ALA A 197 -23.36 -37.19 -0.31
CA ALA A 197 -22.82 -37.09 1.04
C ALA A 197 -21.73 -36.01 1.16
N GLY A 198 -20.93 -35.80 0.11
CA GLY A 198 -19.78 -34.89 0.13
C GLY A 198 -19.28 -34.57 -1.27
N PHE A 199 -18.23 -33.75 -1.34
CA PHE A 199 -17.55 -33.42 -2.58
C PHE A 199 -16.78 -34.64 -3.13
N ASN A 200 -16.82 -34.81 -4.45
CA ASN A 200 -16.06 -35.81 -5.18
C ASN A 200 -15.41 -35.14 -6.39
N THR A 201 -14.24 -35.63 -6.80
CA THR A 201 -13.53 -35.10 -7.97
C THR A 201 -13.81 -35.91 -9.21
N PHE A 202 -14.14 -35.22 -10.29
CA PHE A 202 -14.32 -35.79 -11.63
C PHE A 202 -13.37 -35.09 -12.58
N GLY A 203 -12.65 -35.86 -13.38
CA GLY A 203 -11.66 -35.29 -14.29
C GLY A 203 -11.47 -36.09 -15.57
N VAL A 204 -10.85 -35.46 -16.57
CA VAL A 204 -10.44 -36.11 -17.81
C VAL A 204 -9.03 -35.66 -18.18
N GLU A 205 -8.18 -36.61 -18.53
CA GLU A 205 -6.88 -36.38 -19.17
C GLU A 205 -7.00 -36.76 -20.63
N TRP A 206 -6.66 -35.88 -21.57
CA TRP A 206 -6.51 -36.30 -22.96
C TRP A 206 -5.23 -35.79 -23.61
N THR A 207 -4.67 -36.65 -24.44
CA THR A 207 -3.47 -36.44 -25.24
C THR A 207 -3.84 -36.56 -26.72
N ALA A 208 -2.84 -36.61 -27.60
CA ALA A 208 -3.08 -36.86 -29.02
C ALA A 208 -3.58 -38.28 -29.32
N THR A 209 -3.38 -39.23 -28.40
CA THR A 209 -3.60 -40.66 -28.66
C THR A 209 -4.52 -41.35 -27.67
N GLN A 210 -4.78 -40.74 -26.52
CA GLN A 210 -5.51 -41.36 -25.43
C GLN A 210 -6.34 -40.33 -24.65
N MET A 211 -7.53 -40.72 -24.22
CA MET A 211 -8.40 -39.98 -23.30
C MET A 211 -8.74 -40.87 -22.10
N LYS A 212 -8.49 -40.40 -20.88
CA LYS A 212 -8.75 -41.13 -19.64
C LYS A 212 -9.68 -40.32 -18.76
N PHE A 213 -10.75 -40.96 -18.30
CA PHE A 213 -11.66 -40.34 -17.34
C PHE A 213 -11.31 -40.81 -15.92
N TYR A 214 -11.44 -39.88 -14.98
CA TYR A 214 -11.05 -40.04 -13.57
C TYR A 214 -12.23 -39.80 -12.65
N PHE A 215 -12.26 -40.55 -11.55
CA PHE A 215 -13.15 -40.34 -10.42
C PHE A 215 -12.36 -40.48 -9.12
N ASN A 216 -12.39 -39.46 -8.27
CA ASN A 216 -11.60 -39.38 -7.02
C ASN A 216 -10.13 -39.77 -7.22
N GLY A 217 -9.50 -39.20 -8.27
CA GLY A 217 -8.09 -39.40 -8.63
C GLY A 217 -7.76 -40.76 -9.28
N SER A 218 -8.72 -41.67 -9.41
CA SER A 218 -8.53 -42.99 -10.03
C SER A 218 -9.05 -43.02 -11.46
N VAL A 219 -8.26 -43.58 -12.39
CA VAL A 219 -8.72 -43.81 -13.78
C VAL A 219 -9.88 -44.80 -13.76
N ARG A 220 -10.99 -44.43 -14.40
CA ARG A 220 -12.20 -45.25 -14.56
C ARG A 220 -12.27 -45.86 -15.95
N HIS A 221 -12.09 -45.00 -16.96
CA HIS A 221 -12.23 -45.38 -18.36
C HIS A 221 -11.06 -44.85 -19.17
N THR A 222 -10.75 -45.52 -20.28
CA THR A 222 -9.67 -45.13 -21.19
C THR A 222 -10.09 -45.41 -22.64
N ILE A 223 -10.01 -44.37 -23.47
CA ILE A 223 -10.16 -44.44 -24.92
C ILE A 223 -8.77 -44.43 -25.54
N ASN A 224 -8.45 -45.48 -26.31
CA ASN A 224 -7.20 -45.62 -27.07
C ASN A 224 -7.48 -45.51 -28.57
N ASP A 225 -8.13 -44.43 -28.98
CA ASP A 225 -8.57 -44.19 -30.36
C ASP A 225 -8.16 -42.78 -30.79
N ALA A 226 -6.95 -42.67 -31.34
CA ALA A 226 -6.37 -41.41 -31.76
C ALA A 226 -7.19 -40.71 -32.87
N ALA A 227 -7.86 -41.48 -33.72
CA ALA A 227 -8.69 -40.93 -34.79
C ALA A 227 -9.96 -40.31 -34.22
N ALA A 228 -10.62 -40.97 -33.27
CA ALA A 228 -11.79 -40.41 -32.58
C ALA A 228 -11.46 -39.13 -31.79
N ILE A 229 -10.27 -39.03 -31.19
CA ILE A 229 -9.85 -37.91 -30.35
C ILE A 229 -9.29 -36.74 -31.16
N ALA A 230 -8.89 -36.96 -32.42
CA ALA A 230 -8.15 -35.99 -33.24
C ALA A 230 -8.83 -34.61 -33.33
N ASP A 231 -10.16 -34.61 -33.42
CA ASP A 231 -10.97 -33.41 -33.60
C ASP A 231 -11.28 -32.66 -32.29
N SER A 232 -10.93 -33.22 -31.12
CA SER A 232 -11.13 -32.59 -29.80
C SER A 232 -10.10 -31.50 -29.53
N ALA A 233 -10.37 -30.29 -30.01
CA ALA A 233 -9.48 -29.14 -29.89
C ALA A 233 -10.23 -27.84 -29.58
N GLY A 234 -9.63 -26.97 -28.78
CA GLY A 234 -10.20 -25.67 -28.43
C GLY A 234 -11.51 -25.77 -27.65
N MET A 235 -11.63 -26.79 -26.80
CA MET A 235 -12.84 -27.08 -26.05
C MET A 235 -12.97 -26.15 -24.84
N TYR A 236 -14.16 -25.58 -24.63
CA TYR A 236 -14.51 -24.78 -23.46
C TYR A 236 -15.31 -25.63 -22.46
N MET A 237 -15.28 -25.23 -21.20
CA MET A 237 -15.92 -25.93 -20.09
C MET A 237 -17.36 -25.44 -19.92
N ILE A 238 -18.24 -26.33 -19.49
CA ILE A 238 -19.62 -26.03 -19.11
C ILE A 238 -19.93 -26.71 -17.77
N LEU A 239 -20.50 -25.96 -16.84
CA LEU A 239 -21.18 -26.50 -15.67
C LEU A 239 -22.64 -26.04 -15.72
N ASN A 240 -23.57 -26.97 -15.60
CA ASN A 240 -25.00 -26.65 -15.56
C ASN A 240 -25.76 -27.56 -14.61
N HIS A 241 -26.91 -27.06 -14.15
CA HIS A 241 -27.87 -27.83 -13.37
C HIS A 241 -29.16 -28.02 -14.17
N ALA A 242 -29.20 -29.07 -15.01
CA ALA A 242 -30.42 -29.43 -15.72
C ALA A 242 -31.46 -30.02 -14.77
N ILE A 243 -32.75 -29.84 -15.10
CA ILE A 243 -33.89 -30.48 -14.43
C ILE A 243 -34.74 -31.13 -15.51
N GLY A 244 -35.13 -32.40 -15.37
CA GLY A 244 -35.85 -33.10 -16.43
C GLY A 244 -34.93 -33.77 -17.45
N GLY A 245 -35.43 -33.96 -18.68
CA GLY A 245 -34.68 -34.68 -19.73
C GLY A 245 -34.41 -36.12 -19.31
N TRP A 246 -33.13 -36.53 -19.33
CA TRP A 246 -32.72 -37.89 -18.95
C TRP A 246 -33.07 -38.26 -17.51
N ALA A 247 -33.02 -37.31 -16.57
CA ALA A 247 -33.41 -37.56 -15.17
C ALA A 247 -34.93 -37.77 -14.99
N GLY A 248 -35.73 -37.60 -16.05
CA GLY A 248 -37.18 -37.75 -16.00
C GLY A 248 -37.88 -36.61 -15.26
N THR A 249 -39.19 -36.73 -15.08
CA THR A 249 -39.97 -35.65 -14.45
C THR A 249 -39.71 -35.61 -12.93
N PRO A 250 -39.37 -34.44 -12.37
CA PRO A 250 -39.26 -34.27 -10.91
C PRO A 250 -40.52 -34.73 -10.18
N ALA A 251 -40.38 -35.38 -9.01
CA ALA A 251 -41.53 -35.88 -8.27
C ALA A 251 -42.39 -34.74 -7.69
N ALA A 252 -43.70 -34.96 -7.53
CA ALA A 252 -44.66 -33.94 -7.08
C ALA A 252 -44.43 -33.41 -5.64
N ASN A 253 -43.62 -34.11 -4.85
CA ASN A 253 -43.23 -33.76 -3.48
C ASN A 253 -41.75 -33.32 -3.38
N ASN A 254 -41.12 -32.92 -4.49
CA ASN A 254 -39.68 -32.69 -4.53
C ASN A 254 -39.19 -31.53 -3.63
N LEU A 255 -38.02 -31.76 -3.04
CA LEU A 255 -37.28 -30.88 -2.15
C LEU A 255 -36.55 -29.74 -2.92
N PHE A 256 -37.28 -28.89 -3.63
CA PHE A 256 -36.69 -27.65 -4.17
C PHE A 256 -36.57 -26.59 -3.06
N PRO A 257 -35.52 -25.74 -3.07
CA PRO A 257 -34.46 -25.65 -4.08
C PRO A 257 -33.45 -26.81 -4.03
N VAL A 258 -32.81 -27.08 -5.16
CA VAL A 258 -31.75 -28.10 -5.28
C VAL A 258 -30.42 -27.42 -5.55
N ASP A 259 -29.40 -27.73 -4.75
CA ASP A 259 -28.06 -27.17 -4.93
C ASP A 259 -27.16 -28.11 -5.74
N TYR A 260 -26.32 -27.53 -6.60
CA TYR A 260 -25.18 -28.18 -7.24
C TYR A 260 -23.94 -27.38 -6.91
N LEU A 261 -23.11 -27.90 -6.01
CA LEU A 261 -21.98 -27.19 -5.42
C LEU A 261 -20.68 -27.57 -6.13
N THR A 262 -19.81 -26.59 -6.33
CA THR A 262 -18.46 -26.78 -6.88
C THR A 262 -17.44 -26.00 -6.03
N GLU A 263 -16.46 -26.70 -5.45
CA GLU A 263 -15.37 -26.06 -4.68
C GLU A 263 -14.33 -25.44 -5.61
N TYR A 264 -13.96 -26.14 -6.69
CA TYR A 264 -13.02 -25.62 -7.68
C TYR A 264 -13.22 -26.25 -9.05
N VAL A 265 -12.71 -25.56 -10.07
CA VAL A 265 -12.38 -26.11 -11.39
C VAL A 265 -10.92 -25.82 -11.68
N ARG A 266 -10.14 -26.83 -12.05
CA ARG A 266 -8.71 -26.69 -12.35
C ARG A 266 -8.35 -27.42 -13.63
N VAL A 267 -7.46 -26.80 -14.40
CA VAL A 267 -6.94 -27.31 -15.66
C VAL A 267 -5.43 -27.27 -15.61
N TRP A 268 -4.80 -28.37 -16.02
CA TRP A 268 -3.37 -28.48 -16.19
C TRP A 268 -3.01 -28.91 -17.60
N GLN A 269 -1.94 -28.33 -18.16
CA GLN A 269 -1.42 -28.70 -19.48
C GLN A 269 0.07 -29.02 -19.38
N LEU A 270 0.58 -29.80 -20.33
CA LEU A 270 2.02 -29.99 -20.43
C LEU A 270 2.62 -28.65 -20.85
N PRO A 271 3.69 -28.18 -20.16
CA PRO A 271 4.42 -27.03 -20.64
C PRO A 271 5.03 -27.37 -22.01
N PRO A 272 5.32 -26.36 -22.83
CA PRO A 272 6.22 -26.54 -23.97
C PRO A 272 7.52 -27.19 -23.48
N SER A 273 8.15 -28.04 -24.30
CA SER A 273 9.32 -28.87 -23.91
C SER A 273 10.55 -28.07 -23.44
N THR A 274 10.55 -26.74 -23.58
CA THR A 274 11.54 -25.81 -23.04
C THR A 274 10.85 -24.51 -22.59
N ALA A 275 11.30 -23.93 -21.46
CA ALA A 275 11.00 -22.53 -21.14
C ALA A 275 11.46 -21.66 -22.32
N THR A 276 10.52 -21.08 -23.04
CA THR A 276 10.77 -20.45 -24.33
C THR A 276 10.37 -18.98 -24.25
N THR A 277 11.28 -18.12 -24.67
CA THR A 277 10.98 -16.74 -25.01
C THR A 277 10.40 -16.73 -26.43
N VAL A 278 9.17 -16.26 -26.57
CA VAL A 278 8.44 -16.19 -27.83
C VAL A 278 8.39 -14.74 -28.29
N ASN A 279 8.78 -14.48 -29.53
CA ASN A 279 8.87 -13.11 -30.06
C ASN A 279 7.58 -12.70 -30.77
N TRP A 280 7.12 -11.47 -30.52
CA TRP A 280 6.10 -10.81 -31.32
C TRP A 280 6.65 -10.47 -32.70
N LEU A 281 6.04 -11.06 -33.74
CA LEU A 281 6.37 -10.90 -35.14
C LEU A 281 5.41 -9.93 -35.83
N ASN A 282 5.84 -8.70 -36.13
CA ASN A 282 5.22 -7.90 -37.19
C ASN A 282 6.06 -6.66 -37.55
N THR A 283 6.04 -6.23 -38.82
CA THR A 283 6.70 -5.00 -39.26
C THR A 283 5.79 -3.77 -39.33
N SER A 284 4.47 -3.87 -39.10
CA SER A 284 3.60 -2.69 -39.28
C SER A 284 2.20 -2.64 -38.63
N ALA A 285 1.71 -3.64 -37.88
CA ALA A 285 0.34 -3.56 -37.34
C ALA A 285 0.13 -4.12 -35.93
N SER A 286 -0.59 -3.32 -35.12
CA SER A 286 -1.39 -3.74 -33.96
C SER A 286 -2.16 -5.05 -34.25
N GLY A 287 -2.48 -5.81 -33.21
CA GLY A 287 -3.16 -7.09 -33.41
C GLY A 287 -3.59 -7.76 -32.11
N SER A 288 -4.25 -8.91 -32.25
CA SER A 288 -4.65 -9.72 -31.12
C SER A 288 -3.51 -10.62 -30.64
N TRP A 289 -3.34 -10.74 -29.33
CA TRP A 289 -2.42 -11.68 -28.68
C TRP A 289 -2.64 -13.12 -29.15
N ASP A 290 -3.88 -13.49 -29.47
CA ASP A 290 -4.25 -14.87 -29.80
C ASP A 290 -3.97 -15.24 -31.26
N THR A 291 -3.54 -14.26 -32.07
CA THR A 291 -3.24 -14.50 -33.47
C THR A 291 -1.89 -15.21 -33.57
N GLY A 292 -1.89 -16.53 -33.76
CA GLY A 292 -0.66 -17.33 -33.81
C GLY A 292 0.39 -16.83 -34.82
N SER A 293 -0.02 -16.24 -35.95
CA SER A 293 0.89 -15.64 -36.93
C SER A 293 1.57 -14.35 -36.48
N LYS A 294 1.18 -13.78 -35.32
CA LYS A 294 1.85 -12.67 -34.65
C LYS A 294 2.97 -13.14 -33.72
N TRP A 295 3.19 -14.45 -33.59
CA TRP A 295 4.25 -15.04 -32.76
C TRP A 295 5.13 -15.97 -33.59
N ASP A 296 6.41 -16.05 -33.25
CA ASP A 296 7.37 -16.89 -33.99
C ASP A 296 7.19 -18.38 -33.80
N THR A 297 6.83 -18.79 -32.59
CA THR A 297 6.85 -20.20 -32.18
C THR A 297 5.45 -20.68 -31.77
N MET A 298 4.79 -19.93 -30.88
CA MET A 298 3.47 -20.27 -30.33
C MET A 298 2.83 -19.03 -29.71
N VAL A 299 1.51 -19.05 -29.47
CA VAL A 299 0.86 -18.02 -28.65
C VAL A 299 1.27 -18.21 -27.18
N PRO A 300 1.86 -17.20 -26.50
CA PRO A 300 2.16 -17.30 -25.08
C PRO A 300 0.85 -17.45 -24.27
N SER A 301 0.67 -18.60 -23.64
CA SER A 301 -0.59 -18.99 -22.98
C SER A 301 -0.38 -19.87 -21.75
N HIS A 302 0.85 -19.94 -21.24
CA HIS A 302 1.26 -20.86 -20.20
C HIS A 302 2.27 -20.21 -19.24
N GLN A 303 2.33 -20.70 -18.00
CA GLN A 303 3.40 -20.34 -17.06
C GLN A 303 4.79 -20.64 -17.66
N ASP A 304 5.81 -19.89 -17.26
CA ASP A 304 7.20 -19.95 -17.78
C ASP A 304 7.42 -19.46 -19.24
N VAL A 305 6.38 -19.31 -20.07
CA VAL A 305 6.53 -18.79 -21.43
C VAL A 305 6.66 -17.27 -21.41
N VAL A 306 7.80 -16.74 -21.89
CA VAL A 306 8.06 -15.30 -21.86
C VAL A 306 7.65 -14.68 -23.18
N ALA A 307 6.77 -13.68 -23.14
CA ALA A 307 6.39 -12.90 -24.32
C ALA A 307 7.39 -11.74 -24.53
N ARG A 308 8.08 -11.72 -25.67
CA ARG A 308 9.07 -10.70 -26.02
C ARG A 308 8.60 -9.79 -27.14
N PHE A 309 8.64 -8.49 -26.89
CA PHE A 309 8.29 -7.41 -27.82
C PHE A 309 9.58 -6.74 -28.31
N GLY A 310 10.01 -7.10 -29.52
CA GLY A 310 11.34 -6.78 -30.07
C GLY A 310 11.42 -5.66 -31.12
N ALA A 311 12.63 -5.46 -31.67
CA ALA A 311 13.03 -4.35 -32.55
C ALA A 311 12.68 -4.49 -34.06
N ASN A 312 11.63 -5.22 -34.41
CA ASN A 312 11.27 -5.47 -35.83
C ASN A 312 10.03 -4.69 -36.31
N ASN A 313 9.61 -3.65 -35.59
CA ASN A 313 8.37 -2.93 -35.86
C ASN A 313 8.68 -1.57 -36.50
N ASN A 314 7.92 -1.16 -37.53
CA ASN A 314 8.10 0.16 -38.15
C ASN A 314 7.25 1.26 -37.48
N ALA A 315 6.36 0.91 -36.53
CA ALA A 315 5.44 1.82 -35.84
C ALA A 315 5.15 1.32 -34.41
N SER A 316 4.50 2.17 -33.60
CA SER A 316 3.97 1.76 -32.28
C SER A 316 2.87 0.70 -32.43
N VAL A 317 2.83 -0.26 -31.50
CA VAL A 317 2.01 -1.48 -31.59
C VAL A 317 1.06 -1.56 -30.40
N ASN A 318 -0.23 -1.77 -30.68
CA ASN A 318 -1.21 -2.17 -29.67
C ASN A 318 -1.45 -3.68 -29.77
N VAL A 319 -1.22 -4.39 -28.66
CA VAL A 319 -1.50 -5.81 -28.53
C VAL A 319 -2.77 -5.95 -27.69
N THR A 320 -3.84 -6.48 -28.28
CA THR A 320 -5.18 -6.55 -27.66
C THR A 320 -5.59 -8.00 -27.44
N TRP A 321 -6.52 -8.24 -26.53
CA TRP A 321 -7.19 -9.54 -26.38
C TRP A 321 -8.43 -9.34 -25.51
N ASP A 322 -9.41 -10.23 -25.67
CA ASP A 322 -10.71 -10.03 -25.01
C ASP A 322 -10.80 -10.74 -23.64
N ASN A 323 -9.90 -11.68 -23.34
CA ASN A 323 -10.03 -12.58 -22.18
C ASN A 323 -8.71 -12.81 -21.44
N SER A 324 -8.75 -13.14 -20.13
CA SER A 324 -7.53 -13.25 -19.32
C SER A 324 -6.48 -14.18 -19.94
N ARG A 325 -5.20 -13.80 -19.85
CA ARG A 325 -4.05 -14.55 -20.39
C ARG A 325 -3.06 -14.91 -19.31
N THR A 326 -2.31 -15.99 -19.54
CA THR A 326 -1.25 -16.46 -18.65
C THR A 326 0.09 -16.46 -19.39
N ALA A 327 1.13 -15.90 -18.78
CA ALA A 327 2.50 -15.95 -19.29
C ALA A 327 3.51 -16.08 -18.14
N GLY A 328 4.74 -16.50 -18.47
CA GLY A 328 5.89 -16.54 -17.55
C GLY A 328 6.52 -15.19 -17.26
N GLY A 329 6.38 -14.25 -18.18
CA GLY A 329 6.93 -12.92 -18.08
C GLY A 329 6.80 -12.15 -19.38
N LEU A 330 7.19 -10.87 -19.33
CA LEU A 330 7.22 -9.97 -20.47
C LEU A 330 8.62 -9.40 -20.65
N VAL A 331 9.04 -9.21 -21.90
CA VAL A 331 10.27 -8.49 -22.23
C VAL A 331 9.96 -7.42 -23.27
N PHE A 332 10.34 -6.17 -23.00
CA PHE A 332 10.20 -5.05 -23.95
C PHE A 332 11.57 -4.54 -24.37
N ASP A 333 12.00 -4.86 -25.59
CA ASP A 333 13.32 -4.48 -26.12
C ASP A 333 13.15 -3.98 -27.56
N SER A 334 12.64 -2.77 -27.68
CA SER A 334 12.22 -2.19 -28.94
C SER A 334 12.57 -0.70 -29.05
N ASP A 335 12.65 -0.24 -30.29
CA ASP A 335 12.71 1.17 -30.65
C ASP A 335 11.32 1.75 -30.96
N LYS A 336 10.27 0.94 -30.83
CA LYS A 336 8.86 1.34 -30.96
C LYS A 336 8.08 1.05 -29.70
N SER A 337 7.11 1.92 -29.38
CA SER A 337 6.27 1.74 -28.20
C SER A 337 5.31 0.56 -28.37
N PHE A 338 5.13 -0.20 -27.29
CA PHE A 338 4.11 -1.23 -27.18
C PHE A 338 3.10 -0.84 -26.12
N THR A 339 1.82 -0.97 -26.44
CA THR A 339 0.72 -0.99 -25.47
C THR A 339 0.17 -2.40 -25.41
N VAL A 340 0.32 -3.06 -24.27
CA VAL A 340 -0.06 -4.47 -24.09
C VAL A 340 -1.32 -4.56 -23.23
N GLY A 341 -2.39 -5.00 -23.87
CA GLY A 341 -3.73 -5.19 -23.31
C GLY A 341 -4.57 -3.91 -23.28
N ASP A 342 -5.68 -4.02 -22.57
CA ASP A 342 -6.56 -2.92 -22.18
C ASP A 342 -7.11 -3.18 -20.76
N SER A 343 -7.95 -2.28 -20.24
CA SER A 343 -8.47 -2.39 -18.88
C SER A 343 -9.40 -3.60 -18.64
N ASN A 344 -9.93 -4.21 -19.71
CA ASN A 344 -10.82 -5.36 -19.63
C ASN A 344 -10.04 -6.68 -19.66
N ALA A 345 -8.88 -6.66 -20.33
CA ALA A 345 -7.94 -7.75 -20.49
C ALA A 345 -7.13 -8.06 -19.21
N GLY A 346 -7.34 -9.24 -18.61
CA GLY A 346 -6.51 -9.75 -17.53
C GLY A 346 -5.19 -10.35 -18.03
N LEU A 347 -4.10 -10.18 -17.28
CA LEU A 347 -2.82 -10.83 -17.52
C LEU A 347 -2.24 -11.36 -16.20
N GLN A 348 -2.16 -12.68 -16.11
CA GLN A 348 -1.50 -13.40 -15.03
C GLN A 348 -0.05 -13.70 -15.44
N LEU A 349 0.90 -13.22 -14.64
CA LEU A 349 2.31 -13.56 -14.78
C LEU A 349 2.71 -14.58 -13.71
N THR A 350 3.17 -15.77 -14.12
CA THR A 350 3.47 -16.87 -13.21
C THR A 350 4.54 -17.82 -13.75
N LYS A 351 5.37 -18.35 -12.87
CA LYS A 351 6.40 -19.35 -13.19
C LYS A 351 6.23 -20.61 -12.35
N THR A 352 6.66 -21.75 -12.88
CA THR A 352 6.75 -23.01 -12.13
C THR A 352 7.75 -22.88 -10.98
N SER A 353 8.84 -22.13 -11.18
CA SER A 353 9.84 -21.85 -10.17
C SER A 353 10.42 -20.44 -10.33
N GLY A 354 10.74 -19.81 -9.20
CA GLY A 354 11.21 -18.42 -9.17
C GLY A 354 10.08 -17.40 -9.36
N THR A 355 10.47 -16.17 -9.68
CA THR A 355 9.57 -15.02 -9.77
C THR A 355 9.27 -14.70 -11.23
N ALA A 356 7.99 -14.44 -11.55
CA ALA A 356 7.61 -13.94 -12.87
C ALA A 356 8.22 -12.55 -13.09
N THR A 357 8.62 -12.24 -14.33
CA THR A 357 9.37 -11.02 -14.63
C THR A 357 8.71 -10.14 -15.69
N ILE A 358 8.91 -8.83 -15.56
CA ILE A 358 8.66 -7.83 -16.60
C ILE A 358 9.97 -7.09 -16.78
N ASP A 359 10.65 -7.29 -17.91
CA ASP A 359 12.00 -6.81 -18.12
C ASP A 359 12.05 -5.81 -19.28
N VAL A 360 12.65 -4.65 -19.04
CA VAL A 360 12.97 -3.62 -20.04
C VAL A 360 14.48 -3.40 -20.00
N PRO A 361 15.26 -4.02 -20.91
CA PRO A 361 16.71 -3.94 -20.89
C PRO A 361 17.21 -2.54 -21.28
N ALA A 362 18.48 -2.24 -20.96
CA ALA A 362 19.10 -0.95 -21.27
C ALA A 362 19.20 -0.64 -22.78
N THR A 363 19.11 -1.68 -23.63
CA THR A 363 19.06 -1.56 -25.09
C THR A 363 17.74 -0.97 -25.61
N ASN A 364 16.69 -0.99 -24.80
CA ASN A 364 15.38 -0.49 -25.17
C ASN A 364 15.38 1.05 -25.29
N THR A 365 14.80 1.58 -26.37
CA THR A 365 14.80 3.03 -26.67
C THR A 365 13.40 3.66 -26.79
N ALA A 366 12.33 2.88 -26.59
CA ALA A 366 10.95 3.38 -26.57
C ALA A 366 10.27 3.25 -25.20
N ALA A 367 9.27 4.10 -24.92
CA ALA A 367 8.43 3.94 -23.73
C ALA A 367 7.33 2.89 -23.99
N HIS A 368 7.02 2.06 -22.98
CA HIS A 368 6.03 0.99 -23.09
C HIS A 368 4.91 1.13 -22.07
N THR A 369 3.75 0.56 -22.39
CA THR A 369 2.58 0.58 -21.52
C THR A 369 2.03 -0.83 -21.38
N ILE A 370 1.81 -1.24 -20.13
CA ILE A 370 0.99 -2.40 -19.79
C ILE A 370 -0.36 -1.86 -19.37
N ALA A 371 -1.32 -1.94 -20.29
CA ALA A 371 -2.69 -1.50 -20.09
C ALA A 371 -3.60 -2.63 -19.57
N ALA A 372 -3.15 -3.88 -19.71
CA ALA A 372 -3.77 -5.06 -19.10
C ALA A 372 -3.89 -4.93 -17.58
N ARG A 373 -5.00 -5.44 -17.03
CA ARG A 373 -5.13 -5.70 -15.60
C ARG A 373 -4.14 -6.80 -15.19
N LEU A 374 -3.17 -6.48 -14.35
CA LEU A 374 -2.22 -7.47 -13.83
C LEU A 374 -2.83 -8.20 -12.63
N GLU A 375 -2.85 -9.53 -12.69
CA GLU A 375 -3.38 -10.41 -11.64
C GLU A 375 -2.25 -11.16 -10.94
N LEU A 376 -1.90 -10.71 -9.74
CA LEU A 376 -0.75 -11.21 -8.97
C LEU A 376 -1.17 -12.35 -8.06
N TYR A 377 -0.74 -13.57 -8.35
CA TYR A 377 -0.87 -14.71 -7.42
C TYR A 377 0.37 -14.83 -6.53
N ASN A 378 1.54 -14.64 -7.14
CA ASN A 378 2.85 -14.54 -6.49
C ASN A 378 3.45 -13.16 -6.77
N ASN A 379 4.58 -12.85 -6.14
CA ASN A 379 5.30 -11.63 -6.43
C ASN A 379 5.73 -11.59 -7.92
N THR A 380 5.69 -10.40 -8.51
CA THR A 380 6.22 -10.14 -9.86
C THR A 380 7.38 -9.15 -9.76
N LEU A 381 8.52 -9.50 -10.37
CA LEU A 381 9.69 -8.63 -10.49
C LEU A 381 9.59 -7.80 -11.76
N ILE A 382 9.70 -6.48 -11.61
CA ILE A 382 9.70 -5.51 -12.70
C ILE A 382 11.06 -4.86 -12.73
N THR A 383 11.85 -5.17 -13.76
CA THR A 383 13.18 -4.62 -13.97
C THR A 383 13.13 -3.64 -15.14
N ASN A 384 13.27 -2.35 -14.88
CA ASN A 384 13.47 -1.37 -15.95
C ASN A 384 14.88 -0.82 -15.91
N ASN A 385 15.72 -1.18 -16.88
CA ASN A 385 17.07 -0.65 -17.05
C ASN A 385 17.18 0.36 -18.20
N SER A 386 16.06 0.68 -18.87
CA SER A 386 16.00 1.66 -19.94
C SER A 386 15.88 3.09 -19.39
N ALA A 387 16.40 4.05 -20.15
CA ALA A 387 16.13 5.46 -19.91
C ALA A 387 14.66 5.84 -20.13
N GLN A 388 13.90 5.00 -20.86
CA GLN A 388 12.48 5.20 -21.11
C GLN A 388 11.63 4.61 -19.99
N ALA A 389 10.47 5.23 -19.75
CA ALA A 389 9.55 4.77 -18.72
C ALA A 389 8.78 3.52 -19.17
N LEU A 390 8.57 2.59 -18.23
CA LEU A 390 7.53 1.57 -18.32
C LEU A 390 6.30 2.09 -17.57
N THR A 391 5.14 2.13 -18.21
CA THR A 391 3.88 2.56 -17.59
C THR A 391 2.98 1.37 -17.29
N LEU A 392 2.55 1.26 -16.03
CA LEU A 392 1.48 0.36 -15.61
C LEU A 392 0.19 1.16 -15.56
N SER A 393 -0.61 1.07 -16.62
CA SER A 393 -1.89 1.79 -16.78
C SER A 393 -3.12 0.89 -16.68
N GLY A 394 -2.94 -0.42 -16.53
CA GLY A 394 -3.97 -1.33 -16.03
C GLY A 394 -4.02 -1.34 -14.50
N VAL A 395 -5.10 -1.87 -13.92
CA VAL A 395 -5.19 -2.08 -12.46
C VAL A 395 -4.36 -3.29 -12.08
N VAL A 396 -3.64 -3.23 -10.96
CA VAL A 396 -2.94 -4.37 -10.38
C VAL A 396 -3.77 -4.94 -9.22
N THR A 397 -4.04 -6.24 -9.26
CA THR A 397 -4.93 -6.98 -8.36
C THR A 397 -4.27 -8.26 -7.85
N GLY A 398 -4.90 -8.97 -6.91
CA GLY A 398 -4.47 -10.29 -6.45
C GLY A 398 -3.70 -10.28 -5.12
N THR A 399 -3.25 -11.46 -4.70
CA THR A 399 -2.59 -11.67 -3.39
C THR A 399 -1.09 -11.41 -3.40
N GLY A 400 -0.46 -11.48 -4.57
CA GLY A 400 0.98 -11.25 -4.74
C GLY A 400 1.40 -9.78 -4.62
N GLY A 401 2.69 -9.56 -4.42
CA GLY A 401 3.33 -8.25 -4.34
C GLY A 401 4.04 -7.83 -5.63
N LEU A 402 4.56 -6.60 -5.65
CA LEU A 402 5.40 -6.09 -6.74
C LEU A 402 6.82 -5.85 -6.24
N ILE A 403 7.80 -6.23 -7.04
CA ILE A 403 9.21 -5.94 -6.79
C ILE A 403 9.69 -5.03 -7.92
N PHE A 404 10.14 -3.83 -7.61
CA PHE A 404 10.70 -2.89 -8.59
C PHE A 404 12.21 -2.87 -8.51
N ASP A 405 12.87 -2.95 -9.66
CA ASP A 405 14.32 -2.95 -9.80
C ASP A 405 14.77 -2.28 -11.11
N GLY A 406 16.07 -2.05 -11.24
CA GLY A 406 16.70 -1.44 -12.42
C GLY A 406 16.74 0.09 -12.38
N THR A 407 17.59 0.69 -13.21
CA THR A 407 17.95 2.12 -13.18
C THR A 407 16.88 3.08 -13.74
N GLY A 408 15.91 2.54 -14.47
CA GLY A 408 14.85 3.26 -15.17
C GLY A 408 13.65 3.58 -14.30
N THR A 409 12.67 4.26 -14.88
CA THR A 409 11.43 4.62 -14.18
C THR A 409 10.30 3.63 -14.49
N VAL A 410 9.57 3.21 -13.45
CA VAL A 410 8.24 2.59 -13.61
C VAL A 410 7.17 3.56 -13.12
N LEU A 411 6.24 3.92 -14.00
CA LEU A 411 5.11 4.79 -13.71
C LEU A 411 3.86 3.96 -13.36
N ILE A 412 3.32 4.13 -12.17
CA ILE A 412 2.03 3.55 -11.75
C ILE A 412 0.93 4.58 -11.97
N ALA A 413 0.05 4.30 -12.93
CA ALA A 413 -0.97 5.24 -13.41
C ALA A 413 -2.40 4.94 -12.93
N ASN A 414 -2.58 3.98 -12.00
CA ASN A 414 -3.87 3.60 -11.42
C ASN A 414 -3.86 3.42 -9.90
N SER A 415 -5.06 3.41 -9.33
CA SER A 415 -5.31 2.86 -8.00
C SER A 415 -5.34 1.34 -8.10
N ASN A 416 -4.59 0.67 -7.22
CA ASN A 416 -4.41 -0.78 -7.25
C ASN A 416 -5.05 -1.43 -6.03
N SER A 417 -5.38 -2.73 -6.14
CA SER A 417 -6.10 -3.48 -5.10
C SER A 417 -5.39 -4.73 -4.60
N TYR A 418 -4.18 -5.04 -5.11
CA TYR A 418 -3.40 -6.17 -4.62
C TYR A 418 -3.06 -6.05 -3.12
N THR A 419 -2.81 -7.18 -2.46
CA THR A 419 -2.62 -7.22 -1.00
C THR A 419 -1.18 -7.49 -0.57
N GLY A 420 -0.34 -8.02 -1.46
CA GLY A 420 1.07 -8.30 -1.17
C GLY A 420 1.92 -7.03 -1.00
N ASP A 421 3.08 -7.20 -0.38
CA ASP A 421 4.03 -6.10 -0.14
C ASP A 421 4.61 -5.55 -1.46
N THR A 422 4.96 -4.27 -1.45
CA THR A 422 5.73 -3.64 -2.54
C THR A 422 7.18 -3.50 -2.12
N PHE A 423 8.10 -4.02 -2.93
CA PHE A 423 9.53 -3.89 -2.70
C PHE A 423 10.12 -2.92 -3.72
N ILE A 424 10.89 -1.96 -3.24
CA ILE A 424 11.60 -1.00 -4.08
C ILE A 424 13.09 -1.27 -3.94
N ASP A 425 13.71 -1.49 -5.09
CA ASP A 425 15.14 -1.68 -5.27
C ASP A 425 15.69 -3.02 -4.74
N SER A 426 14.88 -4.08 -4.68
CA SER A 426 15.28 -5.34 -4.02
C SER A 426 15.69 -6.49 -4.97
N GLY A 427 15.87 -6.23 -6.26
CA GLY A 427 16.24 -7.25 -7.25
C GLY A 427 17.74 -7.33 -7.57
N GLY A 428 18.54 -6.35 -7.11
CA GLY A 428 20.00 -6.32 -7.28
C GLY A 428 20.53 -5.61 -8.55
N GLN A 429 19.65 -5.10 -9.41
CA GLN A 429 19.99 -4.34 -10.63
C GLN A 429 19.82 -2.81 -10.50
N GLY A 430 19.44 -2.35 -9.30
CA GLY A 430 19.09 -0.96 -8.94
C GLY A 430 19.98 0.18 -9.44
N PRO A 431 19.56 1.46 -9.23
CA PRO A 431 18.49 1.93 -8.34
C PRO A 431 17.09 2.11 -8.98
N ALA A 432 16.07 1.48 -8.42
CA ALA A 432 14.67 1.59 -8.87
C ALA A 432 14.02 2.96 -8.65
N VAL A 433 13.36 3.52 -9.67
CA VAL A 433 12.51 4.72 -9.56
C VAL A 433 11.05 4.37 -9.80
N VAL A 434 10.21 4.52 -8.78
CA VAL A 434 8.76 4.31 -8.90
C VAL A 434 8.03 5.65 -8.86
N ARG A 435 7.45 6.04 -9.99
CA ARG A 435 6.68 7.28 -10.10
C ARG A 435 5.19 7.00 -9.99
N ILE A 436 4.46 7.83 -9.24
CA ILE A 436 3.02 7.66 -9.04
C ILE A 436 2.23 8.86 -9.55
N ASN A 437 1.10 8.59 -10.23
CA ASN A 437 0.18 9.63 -10.70
C ASN A 437 -1.30 9.34 -10.33
N LYS A 438 -1.56 8.42 -9.41
CA LYS A 438 -2.90 8.19 -8.84
C LYS A 438 -2.80 7.89 -7.35
N ALA A 439 -3.92 8.04 -6.63
CA ALA A 439 -4.03 7.64 -5.23
C ALA A 439 -3.99 6.11 -5.11
N ARG A 440 -3.52 5.59 -3.97
CA ARG A 440 -3.43 4.13 -3.69
C ARG A 440 -2.63 3.33 -4.74
N PRO A 441 -1.40 3.74 -5.08
CA PRO A 441 -0.59 3.04 -6.09
C PRO A 441 -0.08 1.66 -5.61
N PHE A 442 0.00 1.42 -4.30
CA PHE A 442 0.64 0.24 -3.71
C PHE A 442 -0.34 -0.77 -3.08
N GLY A 443 -1.47 -1.01 -3.74
CA GLY A 443 -2.43 -1.99 -3.25
C GLY A 443 -3.22 -1.52 -2.02
N THR A 444 -3.84 -2.48 -1.31
CA THR A 444 -4.78 -2.18 -0.22
C THR A 444 -4.22 -2.39 1.19
N THR A 445 -3.34 -3.37 1.38
CA THR A 445 -2.86 -3.79 2.71
C THR A 445 -1.34 -3.92 2.84
N GLY A 446 -0.62 -4.10 1.73
CA GLY A 446 0.83 -4.35 1.74
C GLY A 446 1.65 -3.18 2.28
N THR A 447 2.82 -3.49 2.84
CA THR A 447 3.84 -2.50 3.22
C THR A 447 4.72 -2.18 2.02
N VAL A 448 5.07 -0.90 1.84
CA VAL A 448 6.09 -0.49 0.88
C VAL A 448 7.46 -0.55 1.56
N ARG A 449 8.35 -1.39 1.05
CA ARG A 449 9.66 -1.67 1.64
C ARG A 449 10.76 -1.21 0.71
N PHE A 450 11.65 -0.38 1.22
CA PHE A 450 12.91 -0.08 0.55
C PHE A 450 13.93 -1.16 0.89
N ASN A 451 14.82 -1.45 -0.06
CA ASN A 451 15.67 -2.63 -0.15
C ASN A 451 16.27 -3.17 1.18
N GLU A 452 16.22 -4.50 1.33
CA GLU A 452 16.80 -5.30 2.42
C GLU A 452 18.18 -5.92 2.05
N ALA A 453 18.86 -5.47 0.98
CA ALA A 453 20.26 -5.80 0.70
C ALA A 453 21.14 -4.53 0.48
N GLY A 454 21.83 -4.08 1.53
CA GLY A 454 22.82 -2.98 1.47
C GLY A 454 22.29 -1.58 1.83
N ASN A 455 23.20 -0.61 2.00
CA ASN A 455 22.89 0.76 2.47
C ASN A 455 23.26 1.88 1.47
N GLY A 456 23.73 1.52 0.26
CA GLY A 456 24.14 2.46 -0.80
C GLY A 456 23.04 2.82 -1.80
N THR A 457 21.82 2.28 -1.65
CA THR A 457 20.71 2.47 -2.59
C THR A 457 20.35 3.95 -2.80
N THR A 458 19.92 4.28 -4.02
CA THR A 458 19.27 5.55 -4.39
C THR A 458 17.85 5.36 -4.94
N GLY A 459 17.30 4.14 -4.77
CA GLY A 459 15.94 3.82 -5.19
C GLY A 459 14.90 4.64 -4.42
N ARG A 460 13.86 5.11 -5.09
CA ARG A 460 12.95 6.14 -4.56
C ARG A 460 11.53 6.07 -5.13
N ILE A 461 10.59 6.63 -4.37
CA ILE A 461 9.24 6.95 -4.82
C ILE A 461 9.20 8.43 -5.23
N GLU A 462 8.64 8.69 -6.40
CA GLU A 462 8.40 10.04 -6.93
C GLU A 462 6.90 10.34 -6.98
N MET A 463 6.48 11.40 -6.29
CA MET A 463 5.08 11.82 -6.17
C MET A 463 4.82 13.14 -6.93
N MET A 464 3.69 13.23 -7.62
CA MET A 464 3.26 14.39 -8.41
C MET A 464 1.75 14.56 -8.30
N ASP A 465 1.20 15.75 -8.58
CA ASP A 465 -0.25 15.97 -8.80
C ASP A 465 -1.19 15.64 -7.62
N SER A 466 -0.72 15.85 -6.39
CA SER A 466 -1.53 15.75 -5.15
C SER A 466 -2.17 14.36 -4.93
N ARG A 467 -1.30 13.35 -4.77
CA ARG A 467 -1.65 11.95 -4.53
C ARG A 467 -1.38 11.53 -3.09
N GLU A 468 -1.99 10.41 -2.72
CA GLU A 468 -1.86 9.80 -1.41
C GLU A 468 -1.25 8.39 -1.49
N ILE A 469 -0.29 8.12 -0.61
CA ILE A 469 0.19 6.78 -0.27
C ILE A 469 -0.34 6.43 1.15
N PRO A 470 -1.35 5.55 1.25
CA PRO A 470 -1.88 5.11 2.54
C PRO A 470 -1.10 3.93 3.15
N ASN A 471 -0.32 3.23 2.36
CA ASN A 471 0.44 2.07 2.79
C ASN A 471 1.52 2.46 3.79
N PRO A 472 1.72 1.67 4.87
CA PRO A 472 2.91 1.80 5.71
C PRO A 472 4.18 1.72 4.86
N ILE A 473 5.19 2.51 5.22
CA ILE A 473 6.46 2.56 4.50
C ILE A 473 7.59 2.18 5.44
N MET A 474 8.39 1.19 5.06
CA MET A 474 9.62 0.81 5.74
C MET A 474 10.82 1.34 4.94
N LEU A 475 11.49 2.36 5.47
CA LEU A 475 12.68 2.95 4.85
C LEU A 475 13.95 2.25 5.33
N SER A 476 14.81 1.84 4.41
CA SER A 476 16.15 1.36 4.74
C SER A 476 17.11 2.51 4.99
N GLY A 477 18.03 2.31 5.94
CA GLY A 477 19.04 3.30 6.27
C GLY A 477 20.07 3.46 5.15
N ARG A 478 20.42 4.70 4.82
CA ARG A 478 21.32 5.06 3.71
C ARG A 478 22.67 5.62 4.19
N THR A 479 23.69 5.50 3.35
CA THR A 479 25.01 6.16 3.51
C THR A 479 25.20 7.37 2.59
N ASN A 480 24.18 7.70 1.79
CA ASN A 480 24.14 8.83 0.88
C ASN A 480 23.00 9.80 1.23
N ALA A 481 22.85 10.86 0.43
CA ALA A 481 21.83 11.90 0.60
C ALA A 481 20.63 11.77 -0.35
N SER A 482 20.49 10.65 -1.06
CA SER A 482 19.39 10.44 -1.99
C SER A 482 18.07 10.24 -1.25
N ALA A 483 17.04 10.96 -1.69
CA ALA A 483 15.71 10.87 -1.13
C ALA A 483 15.08 9.51 -1.40
N ALA A 484 14.50 8.88 -0.36
CA ALA A 484 13.68 7.69 -0.52
C ALA A 484 12.25 8.04 -0.99
N ILE A 485 11.75 9.20 -0.56
CA ILE A 485 10.46 9.76 -0.97
C ILE A 485 10.72 11.18 -1.48
N GLN A 486 10.35 11.44 -2.73
CA GLN A 486 10.54 12.71 -3.40
C GLN A 486 9.18 13.24 -3.88
N ASN A 487 8.77 14.38 -3.34
CA ASN A 487 7.63 15.13 -3.81
C ASN A 487 8.08 16.11 -4.90
N ILE A 488 7.80 15.79 -6.16
CA ILE A 488 8.24 16.60 -7.31
C ILE A 488 7.30 17.80 -7.52
N SER A 489 6.00 17.60 -7.37
CA SER A 489 5.00 18.66 -7.56
C SER A 489 3.69 18.39 -6.82
N GLY A 490 2.93 19.44 -6.54
CA GLY A 490 1.62 19.35 -5.91
C GLY A 490 1.68 19.09 -4.40
N ASN A 491 0.51 18.87 -3.79
CA ASN A 491 0.39 18.66 -2.35
C ASN A 491 0.12 17.18 -2.07
N ASN A 492 1.19 16.43 -1.84
CA ASN A 492 1.16 14.98 -1.70
C ASN A 492 1.09 14.56 -0.23
N LEU A 493 0.44 13.42 0.04
CA LEU A 493 0.23 12.88 1.38
C LEU A 493 0.81 11.46 1.49
N VAL A 494 1.61 11.24 2.52
CA VAL A 494 1.96 9.91 3.03
C VAL A 494 1.22 9.73 4.35
N SER A 495 0.09 9.02 4.28
CA SER A 495 -0.75 8.73 5.43
C SER A 495 -0.41 7.40 6.10
N GLY A 496 0.32 6.53 5.43
CA GLY A 496 0.94 5.38 6.08
C GLY A 496 2.08 5.77 7.01
N LYS A 497 2.22 5.05 8.12
CA LYS A 497 3.34 5.22 9.06
C LYS A 497 4.68 4.95 8.38
N ILE A 498 5.64 5.84 8.58
CA ILE A 498 7.04 5.64 8.16
C ILE A 498 7.80 4.95 9.29
N THR A 499 8.48 3.85 8.98
CA THR A 499 9.32 3.11 9.91
C THR A 499 10.74 3.06 9.39
N LEU A 500 11.69 3.52 10.20
CA LEU A 500 13.12 3.51 9.85
C LEU A 500 13.72 2.14 10.21
N GLY A 501 14.00 1.34 9.19
CA GLY A 501 14.62 0.02 9.29
C GLY A 501 16.14 0.08 9.49
N VAL A 502 16.80 -1.08 9.56
CA VAL A 502 18.26 -1.20 9.70
C VAL A 502 19.01 -0.73 8.43
N GLY A 503 20.33 -0.57 8.53
CA GLY A 503 21.18 -0.12 7.42
C GLY A 503 22.09 1.05 7.81
N GLY A 504 22.29 1.99 6.89
CA GLY A 504 23.00 3.24 7.12
C GLY A 504 22.32 4.16 8.14
N GLY A 505 22.94 5.31 8.42
CA GLY A 505 22.46 6.24 9.45
C GLY A 505 21.46 7.28 8.98
N ASN A 506 21.27 7.45 7.66
CA ASN A 506 20.49 8.55 7.08
C ASN A 506 19.20 8.06 6.42
N TYR A 507 18.11 8.81 6.60
CA TYR A 507 16.80 8.53 5.99
C TYR A 507 16.25 9.83 5.44
N VAL A 508 16.17 9.95 4.12
CA VAL A 508 15.96 11.24 3.46
C VAL A 508 14.60 11.31 2.80
N VAL A 509 13.87 12.39 3.06
CA VAL A 509 12.66 12.78 2.33
C VAL A 509 12.83 14.18 1.75
N GLN A 510 12.29 14.40 0.56
CA GLN A 510 12.50 15.63 -0.21
C GLN A 510 11.19 16.16 -0.75
N SER A 511 11.02 17.48 -0.69
CA SER A 511 9.96 18.21 -1.38
C SER A 511 10.55 19.25 -2.30
N ASP A 512 10.40 19.08 -3.60
CA ASP A 512 10.94 19.99 -4.62
C ASP A 512 9.98 21.15 -4.89
N ALA A 513 8.68 20.86 -4.97
CA ALA A 513 7.63 21.86 -5.14
C ALA A 513 6.32 21.40 -4.50
N GLY A 514 5.48 22.36 -4.09
CA GLY A 514 4.26 22.08 -3.34
C GLY A 514 4.56 21.61 -1.91
N THR A 515 3.71 20.74 -1.35
CA THR A 515 3.83 20.29 0.05
C THR A 515 3.85 18.76 0.15
N LEU A 516 4.87 18.20 0.79
CA LEU A 516 4.87 16.80 1.22
C LEU A 516 4.35 16.69 2.65
N THR A 517 3.19 16.06 2.83
CA THR A 517 2.60 15.84 4.15
C THR A 517 2.89 14.43 4.67
N LEU A 518 3.40 14.32 5.89
CA LEU A 518 3.64 13.06 6.60
C LEU A 518 2.72 13.01 7.83
N SER A 519 1.74 12.11 7.85
CA SER A 519 0.76 12.04 8.95
C SER A 519 0.80 10.74 9.75
N GLY A 520 1.25 9.62 9.15
CA GLY A 520 1.30 8.29 9.78
C GLY A 520 -0.05 7.65 10.11
N THR A 521 -1.13 8.39 9.89
CA THR A 521 -2.54 7.98 9.91
C THR A 521 -3.28 8.80 8.86
N ALA A 522 -4.56 8.55 8.63
CA ALA A 522 -5.39 9.48 7.86
C ALA A 522 -5.27 10.91 8.45
N ALA A 523 -5.18 11.92 7.59
CA ALA A 523 -4.88 13.29 8.00
C ALA A 523 -5.83 13.77 9.12
N GLY A 524 -5.26 14.29 10.22
CA GLY A 524 -6.02 14.82 11.37
C GLY A 524 -6.40 13.82 12.45
N ALA A 525 -6.06 12.52 12.33
CA ALA A 525 -6.42 11.51 13.32
C ALA A 525 -5.50 11.46 14.56
N GLY A 526 -4.32 12.10 14.51
CA GLY A 526 -3.29 11.98 15.54
C GLY A 526 -2.66 10.58 15.54
N GLY A 527 -1.35 10.49 15.35
CA GLY A 527 -0.66 9.20 15.26
C GLY A 527 0.85 9.35 15.08
N ILE A 528 1.57 8.24 15.09
CA ILE A 528 3.02 8.24 14.88
C ILE A 528 3.28 8.36 13.37
N ALA A 529 3.78 9.51 12.92
CA ALA A 529 4.27 9.69 11.56
C ALA A 529 5.52 8.84 11.34
N LEU A 530 6.40 8.78 12.35
CA LEU A 530 7.73 8.19 12.21
C LEU A 530 8.24 7.53 13.50
N THR A 531 8.82 6.33 13.37
CA THR A 531 9.53 5.60 14.44
C THR A 531 10.77 4.88 13.87
N SER A 532 11.73 4.49 14.71
CA SER A 532 12.87 3.67 14.27
C SER A 532 12.90 2.29 14.89
N LEU A 533 13.09 1.25 14.07
CA LEU A 533 13.41 -0.11 14.51
C LEU A 533 14.93 -0.36 14.53
N ALA A 534 15.73 0.54 13.97
CA ALA A 534 17.18 0.48 14.09
C ALA A 534 17.63 0.91 15.50
N THR A 535 18.85 0.51 15.89
CA THR A 535 19.49 0.93 17.15
C THR A 535 20.54 2.02 16.91
N GLY A 536 21.04 2.64 17.98
CA GLY A 536 22.08 3.67 17.90
C GLY A 536 21.53 5.05 17.53
N GLN A 537 22.38 5.88 16.90
CA GLN A 537 21.97 7.20 16.40
C GLN A 537 21.55 7.10 14.94
N ARG A 538 20.41 7.73 14.60
CA ARG A 538 19.83 7.77 13.26
C ARG A 538 19.41 9.19 12.93
N THR A 539 19.53 9.59 11.68
CA THR A 539 19.20 10.94 11.23
C THR A 539 18.07 10.88 10.21
N PHE A 540 16.94 11.52 10.53
CA PHE A 540 15.88 11.76 9.57
C PHE A 540 16.09 13.13 8.92
N THR A 541 16.32 13.12 7.61
CA THR A 541 16.68 14.30 6.82
C THR A 541 15.48 14.78 6.02
N LEU A 542 15.14 16.05 6.22
CA LEU A 542 14.09 16.82 5.57
C LEU A 542 14.74 17.82 4.63
N GLN A 543 14.45 17.77 3.32
CA GLN A 543 15.11 18.65 2.34
C GLN A 543 14.22 19.10 1.18
N GLY A 544 14.80 19.92 0.30
CA GLY A 544 14.21 20.41 -0.94
C GLY A 544 13.74 21.87 -0.89
N ALA A 545 13.33 22.40 -2.04
CA ALA A 545 12.89 23.79 -2.19
C ALA A 545 11.38 23.99 -1.91
N GLY A 546 10.60 22.92 -2.01
CA GLY A 546 9.19 22.89 -1.63
C GLY A 546 9.01 22.77 -0.13
N ASN A 547 7.75 22.77 0.29
CA ASN A 547 7.38 22.70 1.70
C ASN A 547 7.19 21.27 2.17
N GLY A 548 7.33 21.05 3.47
CA GLY A 548 6.95 19.81 4.13
C GLY A 548 6.11 20.07 5.37
N LEU A 549 5.20 19.14 5.68
CA LEU A 549 4.31 19.22 6.82
C LEU A 549 4.27 17.86 7.53
N VAL A 550 4.66 17.82 8.80
CA VAL A 550 4.53 16.63 9.63
C VAL A 550 3.37 16.85 10.59
N THR A 551 2.27 16.13 10.38
CA THR A 551 1.08 16.18 11.24
C THR A 551 1.02 15.05 12.25
N GLY A 552 1.73 13.95 12.02
CA GLY A 552 1.92 12.93 13.06
C GLY A 552 3.06 13.31 14.02
N ILE A 553 3.25 12.48 15.03
CA ILE A 553 4.36 12.58 16.00
C ILE A 553 5.58 11.87 15.43
N ILE A 554 6.72 12.56 15.46
CA ILE A 554 8.04 11.98 15.30
C ILE A 554 8.52 11.55 16.68
N GLN A 555 8.82 10.26 16.81
CA GLN A 555 9.33 9.69 18.05
C GLN A 555 10.57 8.86 17.76
N ASN A 556 11.33 8.63 18.83
CA ASN A 556 12.32 7.56 18.84
C ASN A 556 11.66 6.20 18.56
N GLY A 557 12.48 5.17 18.47
CA GLY A 557 12.02 3.82 18.75
C GLY A 557 13.14 3.11 19.49
N LEU A 558 13.83 2.20 18.83
CA LEU A 558 15.04 1.58 19.38
C LEU A 558 16.30 2.47 19.21
N ALA A 559 16.23 3.49 18.36
CA ALA A 559 17.30 4.47 18.13
C ALA A 559 16.99 5.83 18.77
N THR A 560 18.06 6.56 19.08
CA THR A 560 18.00 8.01 19.27
C THR A 560 17.91 8.67 17.90
N LEU A 561 16.84 9.42 17.65
CA LEU A 561 16.58 10.03 16.36
C LEU A 561 16.98 11.51 16.34
N ASN A 562 17.92 11.85 15.47
CA ASN A 562 18.28 13.22 15.09
C ASN A 562 17.38 13.68 13.94
N ILE A 563 17.09 14.98 13.90
CA ILE A 563 16.40 15.63 12.77
C ILE A 563 17.40 16.54 12.07
N LEU A 564 17.54 16.39 10.76
CA LEU A 564 18.29 17.31 9.91
C LEU A 564 17.33 17.99 8.94
N LYS A 565 17.17 19.30 9.04
CA LYS A 565 16.48 20.12 8.04
C LYS A 565 17.53 20.87 7.21
N GLN A 566 17.50 20.66 5.90
CA GLN A 566 18.37 21.32 4.93
C GLN A 566 17.59 21.78 3.69
N GLY A 567 18.26 22.50 2.79
CA GLY A 567 17.65 23.12 1.60
C GLY A 567 16.74 24.32 1.92
N PRO A 568 16.34 25.10 0.90
CA PRO A 568 15.73 26.42 1.12
C PRO A 568 14.26 26.36 1.54
N GLY A 569 13.57 25.23 1.37
CA GLY A 569 12.15 25.08 1.66
C GLY A 569 11.80 25.15 3.16
N GLN A 570 10.51 25.30 3.47
CA GLN A 570 9.99 25.30 4.85
C GLN A 570 9.48 23.91 5.24
N TRP A 571 9.87 23.40 6.40
CA TRP A 571 9.23 22.23 7.02
C TRP A 571 8.48 22.65 8.28
N THR A 572 7.29 22.09 8.51
CA THR A 572 6.43 22.42 9.65
C THR A 572 6.11 21.18 10.46
N PHE A 573 6.33 21.21 11.78
CA PHE A 573 5.89 20.17 12.71
C PHE A 573 4.64 20.66 13.46
N ALA A 574 3.51 20.03 13.18
CA ALA A 574 2.21 20.48 13.71
C ALA A 574 1.97 20.09 15.19
N ASN A 575 2.62 19.01 15.64
CA ASN A 575 2.43 18.43 16.96
C ASN A 575 3.73 18.37 17.76
N VAL A 576 3.61 18.21 19.08
CA VAL A 576 4.75 17.95 19.96
C VAL A 576 5.40 16.62 19.62
N ASN A 577 6.68 16.65 19.31
CA ASN A 577 7.48 15.48 18.99
C ASN A 577 8.26 15.00 20.22
N THR A 578 8.59 13.71 20.28
CA THR A 578 9.20 13.06 21.47
C THR A 578 10.56 12.43 21.19
N TYR A 579 11.14 12.63 20.00
CA TYR A 579 12.52 12.23 19.70
C TYR A 579 13.51 12.99 20.58
N THR A 580 14.63 12.38 20.94
CA THR A 580 15.61 12.98 21.87
C THR A 580 16.94 13.34 21.23
N GLY A 581 17.15 12.99 19.96
CA GLY A 581 18.36 13.38 19.23
C GLY A 581 18.31 14.83 18.76
N THR A 582 19.46 15.35 18.36
CA THR A 582 19.64 16.76 17.99
C THR A 582 18.75 17.16 16.81
N THR A 583 18.14 18.35 16.90
CA THR A 583 17.52 19.04 15.76
C THR A 583 18.54 19.99 15.14
N THR A 584 18.97 19.71 13.92
CA THR A 584 19.90 20.54 13.17
C THR A 584 19.19 21.17 11.97
N VAL A 585 19.23 22.49 11.85
CA VAL A 585 18.71 23.23 10.69
C VAL A 585 19.88 23.94 10.02
N THR A 586 20.23 23.50 8.81
CA THR A 586 21.38 24.03 8.07
C THR A 586 21.01 25.10 7.05
N ASP A 587 19.77 25.07 6.56
CA ASP A 587 19.25 26.01 5.55
C ASP A 587 17.71 26.06 5.59
N GLY A 588 17.16 27.14 5.05
CA GLY A 588 15.72 27.39 4.97
C GLY A 588 15.07 27.52 6.36
N LYS A 589 13.85 27.02 6.50
CA LYS A 589 13.02 27.25 7.69
C LYS A 589 12.43 25.98 8.29
N LEU A 590 12.53 25.82 9.60
CA LEU A 590 11.78 24.84 10.39
C LEU A 590 10.76 25.58 11.27
N VAL A 591 9.48 25.29 11.08
CA VAL A 591 8.39 25.83 11.90
C VAL A 591 7.90 24.77 12.86
N MET A 592 7.87 25.12 14.14
CA MET A 592 7.28 24.33 15.20
C MET A 592 5.94 24.96 15.55
N SER A 593 4.83 24.30 15.21
CA SER A 593 3.49 24.80 15.58
C SER A 593 3.23 24.74 17.08
N GLN A 594 4.03 23.94 17.80
CA GLN A 594 4.03 23.83 19.25
C GLN A 594 5.49 23.84 19.75
N ALA A 595 5.72 24.33 20.96
CA ALA A 595 7.05 24.47 21.54
C ALA A 595 7.81 23.12 21.63
N PHE A 596 9.15 23.17 21.65
CA PHE A 596 9.97 21.98 21.91
C PHE A 596 9.69 21.46 23.33
N LYS A 597 9.43 20.15 23.49
CA LYS A 597 9.17 19.51 24.80
C LYS A 597 9.98 18.24 25.02
N ASN A 598 10.97 18.00 24.16
CA ASN A 598 11.69 16.75 24.09
C ASN A 598 13.08 16.81 24.74
N ASN A 599 13.47 17.96 25.31
CA ASN A 599 14.79 18.19 25.88
C ASN A 599 15.95 17.84 24.92
N ALA A 600 15.71 17.95 23.61
CA ALA A 600 16.71 17.68 22.59
C ALA A 600 17.58 18.93 22.34
N PRO A 601 18.86 18.78 21.97
CA PRO A 601 19.68 19.90 21.51
C PRO A 601 19.13 20.49 20.19
N VAL A 602 19.29 21.80 20.01
CA VAL A 602 18.94 22.53 18.78
C VAL A 602 20.17 23.25 18.22
N ALA A 603 20.47 23.02 16.95
CA ALA A 603 21.56 23.67 16.22
C ALA A 603 21.04 24.35 14.95
N ILE A 604 21.34 25.64 14.79
CA ILE A 604 20.85 26.48 13.69
C ILE A 604 22.04 27.11 12.99
N SER A 605 22.21 26.86 11.71
CA SER A 605 23.31 27.43 10.91
C SER A 605 22.99 28.84 10.40
N ASN A 606 24.01 29.50 9.83
CA ASN A 606 23.97 30.90 9.39
C ASN A 606 22.98 31.24 8.24
N ASN A 607 22.29 30.27 7.65
CA ASN A 607 21.28 30.50 6.62
C ASN A 607 19.90 29.93 7.03
N ALA A 608 19.74 29.58 8.30
CA ALA A 608 18.60 28.82 8.79
C ALA A 608 17.76 29.63 9.79
N THR A 609 16.46 29.37 9.77
CA THR A 609 15.53 29.84 10.79
C THR A 609 14.79 28.68 11.43
N VAL A 610 14.76 28.64 12.76
CA VAL A 610 13.77 27.89 13.53
C VAL A 610 12.75 28.88 14.05
N GLU A 611 11.46 28.63 13.83
CA GLU A 611 10.38 29.47 14.31
C GLU A 611 9.44 28.65 15.20
N ILE A 612 9.14 29.15 16.39
CA ILE A 612 8.04 28.65 17.22
C ILE A 612 6.82 29.51 16.89
N ALA A 613 5.72 28.90 16.42
CA ALA A 613 4.55 29.66 15.98
C ALA A 613 3.98 30.56 17.09
N ALA A 614 3.56 31.77 16.70
CA ALA A 614 2.92 32.71 17.61
C ALA A 614 1.57 32.17 18.13
N ASN A 615 1.20 32.50 19.37
CA ASN A 615 -0.05 32.04 20.01
C ASN A 615 -0.24 30.50 20.03
N GLY A 616 0.83 29.73 20.18
CA GLY A 616 0.79 28.26 20.18
C GLY A 616 -0.21 27.69 21.19
N LEU A 617 -1.19 26.93 20.71
CA LEU A 617 -2.08 26.10 21.54
C LEU A 617 -1.22 25.07 22.30
N TYR A 618 -1.22 25.14 23.63
CA TYR A 618 -0.44 24.37 24.63
C TYR A 618 0.96 24.93 25.01
N ALA A 619 1.02 25.55 26.21
CA ALA A 619 2.19 25.85 27.03
C ALA A 619 3.46 26.28 26.25
N GLY A 620 3.53 27.57 25.91
CA GLY A 620 4.57 28.23 25.09
C GLY A 620 5.99 28.28 25.64
N VAL A 621 6.44 27.29 26.42
CA VAL A 621 7.83 27.16 26.89
C VAL A 621 8.55 26.08 26.07
N SER A 622 9.50 26.45 25.23
CA SER A 622 10.41 25.49 24.61
C SER A 622 11.41 24.99 25.64
N HIS A 623 11.52 23.68 25.83
CA HIS A 623 12.50 23.03 26.71
C HIS A 623 13.49 22.22 25.87
N ILE A 624 14.73 22.70 25.85
CA ILE A 624 15.84 22.11 25.08
C ILE A 624 17.06 21.96 25.99
N SER A 625 17.94 21.01 25.66
CA SER A 625 19.14 20.80 26.47
C SER A 625 20.31 21.71 26.09
N ALA A 626 20.34 22.19 24.84
CA ALA A 626 21.36 23.10 24.34
C ALA A 626 20.87 23.86 23.11
N LEU A 627 21.37 25.08 22.92
CA LEU A 627 21.17 25.88 21.72
C LEU A 627 22.52 26.29 21.12
N THR A 628 22.71 26.04 19.83
CA THR A 628 23.89 26.48 19.08
C THR A 628 23.47 27.29 17.86
N ILE A 629 23.88 28.56 17.84
CA ILE A 629 23.87 29.42 16.65
C ILE A 629 25.28 29.97 16.48
N PRO A 630 26.01 29.64 15.39
CA PRO A 630 27.38 30.10 15.21
C PRO A 630 27.41 31.61 14.94
N SER A 631 28.48 32.28 15.37
CA SER A 631 28.70 33.68 14.99
C SER A 631 28.90 33.81 13.48
N ASP A 632 28.51 34.94 12.91
CA ASP A 632 28.80 35.28 11.51
C ASP A 632 30.26 35.68 11.26
N GLY A 633 31.08 35.79 12.31
CA GLY A 633 32.47 36.25 12.23
C GLY A 633 32.62 37.79 12.15
N LEU A 634 31.50 38.52 12.16
CA LEU A 634 31.40 39.99 12.09
C LEU A 634 30.86 40.60 13.40
N GLY A 635 30.80 39.79 14.48
CA GLY A 635 30.28 40.22 15.78
C GLY A 635 28.76 40.10 15.90
N GLY A 636 28.10 39.37 15.00
CA GLY A 636 26.67 39.07 15.02
C GLY A 636 26.38 37.59 14.77
N TYR A 637 25.14 37.33 14.34
CA TYR A 637 24.67 36.01 13.94
C TYR A 637 24.00 36.13 12.57
N ALA A 638 23.94 35.01 11.86
CA ALA A 638 23.17 34.89 10.62
C ALA A 638 22.15 33.72 10.67
N GLY A 639 22.16 32.90 11.72
CA GLY A 639 21.07 31.97 12.02
C GLY A 639 20.04 32.62 12.94
N LYS A 640 18.80 32.13 12.94
CA LYS A 640 17.70 32.72 13.72
C LYS A 640 16.86 31.67 14.45
N LEU A 641 16.62 31.89 15.75
CA LEU A 641 15.52 31.30 16.52
C LEU A 641 14.47 32.41 16.75
N GLU A 642 13.32 32.30 16.09
CA GLU A 642 12.19 33.21 16.26
C GLU A 642 11.23 32.64 17.32
N LEU A 643 11.10 33.36 18.44
CA LEU A 643 10.24 32.99 19.55
C LEU A 643 8.85 33.62 19.48
N HIS A 644 8.66 34.73 18.76
CA HIS A 644 7.46 35.57 18.85
C HIS A 644 7.12 35.91 20.32
N ASP A 645 6.09 35.29 20.88
CA ASP A 645 5.60 35.44 22.26
C ASP A 645 5.86 34.20 23.13
N ASN A 646 6.71 33.28 22.67
CA ASN A 646 7.06 32.05 23.40
C ASN A 646 8.30 32.25 24.28
N ASP A 647 8.38 31.40 25.30
CA ASP A 647 9.48 31.30 26.24
C ASP A 647 10.41 30.14 25.91
N LEU A 648 11.61 30.16 26.48
CA LEU A 648 12.63 29.15 26.27
C LEU A 648 13.36 28.83 27.58
N VAL A 649 13.49 27.55 27.87
CA VAL A 649 14.32 26.98 28.92
C VAL A 649 15.43 26.17 28.27
N ILE A 650 16.68 26.58 28.51
CA ILE A 650 17.87 25.82 28.15
C ILE A 650 18.34 25.08 29.39
N ASP A 651 18.09 23.78 29.43
CA ASP A 651 18.47 22.87 30.51
C ASP A 651 19.87 22.28 30.27
N TYR A 652 20.86 22.89 30.93
CA TYR A 652 22.26 22.52 30.79
C TYR A 652 22.72 21.52 31.87
N THR A 653 21.79 20.70 32.38
CA THR A 653 22.11 19.67 33.40
C THR A 653 23.15 18.64 32.89
N LEU A 654 23.06 18.27 31.61
CA LEU A 654 23.97 17.29 31.00
C LEU A 654 25.11 17.96 30.24
N THR A 655 24.78 18.88 29.33
CA THR A 655 25.74 19.60 28.48
C THR A 655 25.17 20.96 28.08
N PRO A 656 25.98 22.03 27.99
CA PRO A 656 27.37 22.16 28.46
C PRO A 656 27.48 22.13 30.00
N THR A 657 28.66 21.78 30.53
CA THR A 657 28.90 21.76 31.99
C THR A 657 29.00 23.14 32.63
N VAL A 658 29.18 24.18 31.79
CA VAL A 658 29.20 25.61 32.16
C VAL A 658 27.90 26.24 31.67
N SER A 659 27.36 27.18 32.45
CA SER A 659 26.16 27.92 32.06
C SER A 659 26.31 28.58 30.67
N PRO A 660 25.36 28.36 29.74
CA PRO A 660 25.34 29.03 28.44
C PRO A 660 24.77 30.46 28.51
N TYR A 661 24.67 31.07 29.71
CA TYR A 661 24.07 32.39 29.90
C TYR A 661 24.70 33.46 29.01
N ALA A 662 26.03 33.61 29.02
CA ALA A 662 26.70 34.67 28.28
C ALA A 662 26.47 34.57 26.76
N THR A 663 26.49 33.35 26.20
CA THR A 663 26.20 33.13 24.79
C THR A 663 24.73 33.35 24.48
N THR A 664 23.82 32.92 25.35
CA THR A 664 22.36 33.11 25.20
C THR A 664 22.00 34.60 25.23
N LEU A 665 22.54 35.35 26.19
CA LEU A 665 22.32 36.79 26.30
C LEU A 665 22.83 37.52 25.05
N ASN A 666 24.01 37.15 24.53
CA ASN A 666 24.52 37.75 23.30
C ASN A 666 23.60 37.45 22.10
N MET A 667 23.08 36.22 21.98
CA MET A 667 22.11 35.89 20.94
C MET A 667 20.83 36.72 21.03
N VAL A 668 20.33 37.01 22.24
CA VAL A 668 19.16 37.90 22.43
C VAL A 668 19.50 39.34 22.07
N LYS A 669 20.62 39.88 22.56
CA LYS A 669 21.08 41.24 22.25
C LYS A 669 21.19 41.49 20.74
N LYS A 670 21.72 40.52 20.00
CA LYS A 670 21.86 40.61 18.54
C LYS A 670 20.56 40.30 17.80
N GLY A 671 19.69 39.49 18.40
CA GLY A 671 18.41 39.10 17.81
C GLY A 671 17.32 40.15 17.89
N LEU A 672 17.40 41.09 18.82
CA LEU A 672 16.41 42.18 18.98
C LEU A 672 16.87 43.46 18.29
N LEU A 673 16.08 43.98 17.35
CA LEU A 673 16.34 45.26 16.67
C LEU A 673 16.34 46.43 17.66
N LEU A 674 15.49 46.34 18.67
CA LEU A 674 15.37 47.31 19.76
C LEU A 674 16.68 47.52 20.55
N LEU A 675 17.55 46.51 20.61
CA LEU A 675 18.86 46.58 21.27
C LEU A 675 20.00 46.90 20.29
N GLY A 676 19.68 47.38 19.09
CA GLY A 676 20.65 47.64 18.03
C GLY A 676 21.14 46.36 17.32
N GLY A 677 20.43 45.25 17.50
CA GLY A 677 20.67 43.98 16.81
C GLY A 677 20.27 44.01 15.34
N ASN A 678 20.57 42.91 14.63
CA ASN A 678 20.25 42.72 13.21
C ASN A 678 19.06 41.79 12.97
N GLY A 679 18.36 41.36 14.01
CA GLY A 679 17.24 40.42 13.92
C GLY A 679 17.64 38.93 13.91
N MET A 680 18.93 38.63 14.15
CA MET A 680 19.51 37.29 14.08
C MET A 680 20.11 36.85 15.43
N GLY A 681 20.07 35.56 15.72
CA GLY A 681 20.28 35.01 17.06
C GLY A 681 18.97 34.53 17.66
N ILE A 682 18.64 34.94 18.88
CA ILE A 682 17.33 34.68 19.51
C ILE A 682 16.50 35.95 19.36
N ALA A 683 15.46 35.89 18.56
CA ALA A 683 14.67 37.04 18.15
C ALA A 683 13.20 36.91 18.59
N SER A 684 12.53 38.06 18.66
CA SER A 684 11.09 38.15 18.85
C SER A 684 10.52 39.25 17.99
N SER A 685 9.78 38.87 16.94
CA SER A 685 9.09 39.83 16.09
C SER A 685 8.00 40.60 16.84
N LYS A 686 7.51 40.08 17.98
CA LYS A 686 6.56 40.76 18.86
C LYS A 686 7.22 41.91 19.62
N VAL A 687 8.46 41.74 20.05
CA VAL A 687 9.27 42.81 20.65
C VAL A 687 9.65 43.84 19.58
N ASP A 688 10.07 43.39 18.39
CA ASP A 688 10.57 44.28 17.34
C ASP A 688 9.47 45.08 16.59
N ALA A 689 8.22 44.62 16.60
CA ALA A 689 7.11 45.27 15.88
C ALA A 689 6.54 46.53 16.56
N GLN A 690 6.91 46.84 17.81
CA GLN A 690 6.24 47.89 18.59
C GLN A 690 6.94 49.26 18.54
N THR A 691 6.15 50.32 18.31
CA THR A 691 6.56 51.74 18.42
C THR A 691 6.50 52.31 19.86
N LEU A 692 5.99 51.55 20.86
CA LEU A 692 6.00 51.83 22.31
C LEU A 692 6.11 50.49 23.08
N SER A 693 7.29 49.91 23.26
CA SER A 693 8.26 50.07 24.36
C SER A 693 7.97 49.37 25.71
N GLY A 694 6.93 48.53 25.82
CA GLY A 694 6.58 47.85 27.08
C GLY A 694 7.20 46.47 27.31
N THR A 695 7.45 45.67 26.27
CA THR A 695 7.88 44.25 26.39
C THR A 695 9.32 44.00 25.91
N MET A 696 9.92 42.88 26.32
CA MET A 696 11.28 42.45 25.96
C MET A 696 11.45 40.92 26.11
N LEU A 697 12.58 40.38 25.64
CA LEU A 697 13.07 39.06 26.05
C LEU A 697 14.01 39.19 27.25
N ALA A 698 13.55 38.76 28.41
CA ALA A 698 14.35 38.64 29.62
C ALA A 698 15.26 37.42 29.55
N VAL A 699 16.51 37.51 30.01
CA VAL A 699 17.47 36.39 30.09
C VAL A 699 17.97 36.26 31.52
N VAL A 700 17.77 35.10 32.13
CA VAL A 700 18.20 34.81 33.52
C VAL A 700 18.91 33.47 33.59
N ASP A 701 20.09 33.43 34.20
CA ASP A 701 20.68 32.18 34.66
C ASP A 701 20.16 31.86 36.05
N ASN A 702 19.29 30.85 36.15
CA ASN A 702 18.64 30.54 37.41
C ASN A 702 19.65 30.04 38.46
N GLY A 703 20.78 29.46 38.05
CA GLY A 703 21.86 29.08 38.96
C GLY A 703 22.54 30.28 39.61
N ALA A 704 22.71 31.39 38.86
CA ALA A 704 23.36 32.61 39.35
C ALA A 704 22.50 33.38 40.37
N VAL A 705 21.19 33.20 40.33
CA VAL A 705 20.23 33.81 41.27
C VAL A 705 19.79 32.82 42.36
N GLY A 706 20.54 31.74 42.57
CA GLY A 706 20.30 30.78 43.66
C GLY A 706 19.05 29.90 43.48
N GLY A 707 18.54 29.77 42.26
CA GLY A 707 17.36 28.96 41.97
C GLY A 707 16.04 29.61 42.39
N GLN A 708 16.00 30.93 42.52
CA GLN A 708 14.83 31.67 42.99
C GLN A 708 13.62 31.56 42.04
N ILE A 709 13.85 31.33 40.75
CA ILE A 709 12.78 31.08 39.78
C ILE A 709 12.50 29.57 39.73
N VAL A 710 11.33 29.17 40.23
CA VAL A 710 10.93 27.75 40.36
C VAL A 710 10.02 27.26 39.23
N SER A 711 9.47 28.19 38.44
CA SER A 711 8.66 27.89 37.26
C SER A 711 8.74 28.99 36.23
N LEU A 712 8.52 28.64 34.97
CA LEU A 712 8.39 29.60 33.87
C LEU A 712 7.08 29.33 33.15
N SER A 713 6.11 30.25 33.22
CA SER A 713 4.86 30.16 32.44
C SER A 713 4.14 28.81 32.60
N GLY A 714 4.07 28.34 33.85
CA GLY A 714 3.49 27.04 34.23
C GLY A 714 4.41 25.81 34.06
N TYR A 715 5.58 25.93 33.43
CA TYR A 715 6.58 24.85 33.39
C TYR A 715 7.35 24.79 34.71
N SER A 716 7.18 23.70 35.46
CA SER A 716 7.80 23.48 36.79
C SER A 716 9.15 22.77 36.76
N GLY A 717 9.70 22.46 35.59
CA GLY A 717 10.98 21.77 35.45
C GLY A 717 12.20 22.69 35.44
N VAL A 718 12.07 23.91 35.95
CA VAL A 718 13.16 24.88 36.07
C VAL A 718 14.06 24.48 37.24
N THR A 719 15.37 24.46 37.02
CA THR A 719 16.36 24.10 38.06
C THR A 719 17.47 25.15 38.13
N THR A 720 18.43 24.98 39.03
CA THR A 720 19.67 25.80 39.05
C THR A 720 20.55 25.58 37.82
N LYS A 721 20.22 24.62 36.96
CA LYS A 721 20.86 24.35 35.67
C LYS A 721 19.98 24.76 34.49
N SER A 722 19.23 25.85 34.65
CA SER A 722 18.37 26.42 33.61
C SER A 722 18.77 27.86 33.29
N VAL A 723 19.00 28.14 32.00
CA VAL A 723 18.97 29.51 31.46
C VAL A 723 17.59 29.74 30.89
N LEU A 724 16.94 30.82 31.34
CA LEU A 724 15.58 31.18 31.00
C LEU A 724 15.61 32.34 30.02
N VAL A 725 14.81 32.26 28.95
CA VAL A 725 14.49 33.39 28.08
C VAL A 725 12.97 33.56 28.08
N LYS A 726 12.48 34.67 28.63
CA LYS A 726 11.04 34.93 28.79
C LYS A 726 10.60 36.12 27.96
N TYR A 727 9.52 35.98 27.20
CA TYR A 727 8.80 37.13 26.69
C TYR A 727 8.02 37.77 27.84
N THR A 728 8.46 38.94 28.29
CA THR A 728 7.85 39.60 29.45
C THR A 728 7.84 41.14 29.34
N TRP A 729 7.23 41.81 30.32
CA TRP A 729 7.28 43.26 30.51
C TRP A 729 8.69 43.72 30.85
N ARG A 730 9.09 44.90 30.36
CA ARG A 730 10.33 45.54 30.78
C ARG A 730 10.27 45.82 32.28
N GLY A 731 11.20 45.25 33.03
CA GLY A 731 11.24 45.39 34.47
C GLY A 731 10.47 44.35 35.26
N ASP A 732 9.88 43.32 34.64
CA ASP A 732 9.46 42.12 35.36
C ASP A 732 10.72 41.30 35.71
N ALA A 733 11.41 41.70 36.78
CA ALA A 733 12.73 41.20 37.15
C ALA A 733 12.64 39.76 37.67
N ASN A 734 11.56 39.42 38.40
CA ASN A 734 11.36 38.10 38.98
C ASN A 734 10.68 37.09 38.02
N LEU A 735 10.26 37.53 36.83
CA LEU A 735 9.60 36.75 35.78
C LEU A 735 8.21 36.22 36.16
N ASP A 736 7.49 36.90 37.06
CA ASP A 736 6.14 36.54 37.48
C ASP A 736 5.04 37.05 36.52
N GLY A 737 5.43 37.82 35.51
CA GLY A 737 4.55 38.34 34.47
C GLY A 737 3.96 39.72 34.78
N VAL A 738 4.30 40.36 35.91
CA VAL A 738 3.81 41.68 36.33
C VAL A 738 4.93 42.53 36.89
N VAL A 739 5.10 43.76 36.38
CA VAL A 739 6.01 44.73 36.98
C VAL A 739 5.38 45.30 38.25
N ASN A 740 5.98 45.07 39.42
CA ASN A 740 5.47 45.55 40.70
C ASN A 740 6.58 45.89 41.69
N GLY A 741 6.22 46.26 42.92
CA GLY A 741 7.20 46.68 43.94
C GLY A 741 8.27 45.63 44.27
N SER A 742 7.98 44.34 44.05
CA SER A 742 8.94 43.26 44.21
C SER A 742 10.07 43.35 43.18
N ASP A 743 9.77 43.78 41.96
CA ASP A 743 10.76 43.96 40.91
C ASP A 743 11.64 45.17 41.15
N TYR A 744 11.05 46.28 41.57
CA TYR A 744 11.82 47.47 41.97
C TYR A 744 12.73 47.16 43.16
N ALA A 745 12.30 46.34 44.12
CA ALA A 745 13.17 45.92 45.23
C ALA A 745 14.38 45.08 44.76
N LEU A 746 14.21 44.28 43.70
CA LEU A 746 15.32 43.57 43.07
C LEU A 746 16.26 44.53 42.32
N ALA A 747 15.71 45.51 41.61
CA ALA A 747 16.48 46.58 40.97
C ALA A 747 17.25 47.43 41.99
N ASP A 748 16.66 47.75 43.13
CA ASP A 748 17.31 48.47 44.23
C ASP A 748 18.50 47.67 44.78
N THR A 749 18.34 46.34 44.87
CA THR A 749 19.42 45.42 45.27
C THR A 749 20.55 45.43 44.25
N GLY A 750 20.24 45.46 42.95
CA GLY A 750 21.24 45.62 41.89
C GLY A 750 21.98 46.95 41.96
N PHE A 751 21.24 48.05 42.05
CA PHE A 751 21.77 49.41 42.12
C PHE A 751 22.68 49.63 43.33
N SER A 752 22.24 49.19 44.52
CA SER A 752 22.99 49.39 45.78
C SER A 752 24.10 48.37 46.00
N GLY A 753 23.90 47.12 45.54
CA GLY A 753 24.80 46.00 45.75
C GLY A 753 25.78 45.72 44.60
N GLY A 754 25.66 46.43 43.49
CA GLY A 754 26.47 46.20 42.28
C GLY A 754 26.10 44.92 41.53
N GLY A 755 24.89 44.38 41.73
CA GLY A 755 24.35 43.26 40.95
C GLY A 755 24.04 43.70 39.51
N THR A 756 24.17 42.78 38.55
CA THR A 756 23.94 43.06 37.12
C THR A 756 23.12 41.96 36.45
N GLY A 757 22.57 42.25 35.26
CA GLY A 757 21.64 41.36 34.56
C GLY A 757 20.17 41.55 34.95
N TRP A 758 19.28 40.95 34.16
CA TRP A 758 17.84 41.21 34.21
C TRP A 758 17.22 41.08 35.60
N PHE A 759 17.56 40.00 36.34
CA PHE A 759 17.00 39.73 37.67
C PHE A 759 17.34 40.82 38.70
N TYR A 760 18.44 41.55 38.51
CA TYR A 760 18.86 42.64 39.38
C TYR A 760 18.51 44.02 38.79
N GLY A 761 17.67 44.09 37.77
CA GLY A 761 17.15 45.34 37.21
C GLY A 761 17.99 45.98 36.10
N ASP A 762 18.97 45.29 35.51
CA ASP A 762 19.66 45.74 34.28
C ASP A 762 18.80 45.35 33.07
N VAL A 763 17.84 46.21 32.73
CA VAL A 763 16.77 45.94 31.74
C VAL A 763 17.25 46.20 30.32
N ASN A 764 18.19 47.13 30.13
CA ASN A 764 18.78 47.43 28.82
C ASN A 764 20.01 46.55 28.49
N TYR A 765 20.51 45.79 29.47
CA TYR A 765 21.70 44.95 29.41
C TYR A 765 23.01 45.71 29.11
N ASP A 766 23.14 46.95 29.55
CA ASP A 766 24.38 47.74 29.44
C ASP A 766 25.43 47.33 30.50
N GLY A 767 25.03 46.49 31.46
CA GLY A 767 25.89 45.97 32.52
C GLY A 767 25.91 46.81 33.78
N LEU A 768 25.09 47.85 33.88
CA LEU A 768 24.92 48.70 35.04
C LEU A 768 23.43 48.82 35.36
N VAL A 769 23.07 48.78 36.63
CA VAL A 769 21.71 49.13 37.06
C VAL A 769 21.70 50.61 37.38
N ASN A 770 20.98 51.42 36.60
CA ASN A 770 20.99 52.88 36.74
C ASN A 770 19.64 53.50 36.35
N GLY A 771 19.55 54.83 36.40
CA GLY A 771 18.29 55.55 36.14
C GLY A 771 17.68 55.28 34.75
N SER A 772 18.48 54.85 33.76
CA SER A 772 17.96 54.46 32.45
C SER A 772 17.18 53.14 32.51
N ASP A 773 17.56 52.21 33.38
CA ASP A 773 16.81 50.97 33.61
C ASP A 773 15.51 51.25 34.32
N TYR A 774 15.52 52.06 35.38
CA TYR A 774 14.30 52.47 36.08
C TYR A 774 13.30 53.13 35.12
N ALA A 775 13.76 53.99 34.20
CA ALA A 775 12.88 54.56 33.19
C ALA A 775 12.27 53.51 32.25
N LEU A 776 13.00 52.44 31.93
CA LEU A 776 12.48 51.31 31.14
C LEU A 776 11.52 50.44 31.95
N MET A 777 11.77 50.24 33.24
CA MET A 777 10.86 49.58 34.17
C MET A 777 9.55 50.37 34.31
N ASP A 778 9.63 51.70 34.48
CA ASP A 778 8.46 52.59 34.53
C ASP A 778 7.65 52.53 33.23
N THR A 779 8.34 52.39 32.10
CA THR A 779 7.70 52.18 30.80
C THR A 779 6.94 50.85 30.76
N GLY A 780 7.53 49.76 31.27
CA GLY A 780 6.83 48.48 31.43
C GLY A 780 5.65 48.57 32.38
N PHE A 781 5.83 49.18 33.55
CA PHE A 781 4.81 49.39 34.58
C PHE A 781 3.62 50.23 34.10
N SER A 782 3.88 51.25 33.30
CA SER A 782 2.83 52.10 32.72
C SER A 782 2.14 51.46 31.51
N SER A 783 2.82 50.56 30.81
CA SER A 783 2.29 49.85 29.64
C SER A 783 1.51 48.59 30.00
N GLN A 784 1.78 47.98 31.16
CA GLN A 784 1.07 46.78 31.59
C GLN A 784 -0.40 47.06 31.90
N SER A 785 -1.28 46.17 31.43
CA SER A 785 -2.73 46.20 31.70
C SER A 785 -3.17 45.03 32.60
N GLY A 786 -2.19 44.33 33.20
CA GLY A 786 -2.32 43.08 33.93
C GLY A 786 -1.14 42.14 33.61
N PRO A 787 -1.13 40.91 34.14
CA PRO A 787 -0.18 39.89 33.73
C PRO A 787 -0.21 39.73 32.20
N LEU A 788 0.96 39.61 31.56
CA LEU A 788 0.98 39.21 30.15
C LEU A 788 0.18 37.92 29.99
N PRO A 789 -0.69 37.81 28.96
CA PRO A 789 -1.46 36.60 28.75
C PRO A 789 -0.51 35.40 28.67
N GLU A 790 -0.57 34.53 29.67
CA GLU A 790 0.02 33.21 29.58
C GLU A 790 -0.56 32.52 28.33
N PRO A 791 0.26 31.82 27.52
CA PRO A 791 -0.22 31.16 26.31
C PRO A 791 -1.48 30.32 26.59
N SER A 792 -2.61 30.69 25.98
CA SER A 792 -3.96 30.24 26.39
C SER A 792 -4.21 28.72 26.31
N VAL A 793 -5.02 28.20 27.24
CA VAL A 793 -5.37 26.75 27.42
C VAL A 793 -6.74 26.37 26.80
N LEU A 794 -7.22 27.06 25.75
CA LEU A 794 -8.52 26.71 25.15
C LEU A 794 -8.42 25.46 24.25
N GLY A 795 -9.17 24.43 24.62
CA GLY A 795 -9.13 23.09 24.06
C GLY A 795 -9.54 22.93 22.60
N LEU A 796 -9.07 21.81 22.04
CA LEU A 796 -9.40 21.23 20.72
C LEU A 796 -10.85 21.46 20.31
N LEU A 797 -11.10 22.30 19.29
CA LEU A 797 -12.21 22.18 18.34
C LEU A 797 -12.03 23.26 17.25
N GLY A 798 -11.50 22.91 16.07
CA GLY A 798 -11.69 23.80 14.91
C GLY A 798 -10.67 23.81 13.76
N VAL A 799 -9.52 23.13 13.83
CA VAL A 799 -8.55 23.14 12.71
C VAL A 799 -8.87 22.02 11.72
N GLY A 800 -10.04 22.12 11.07
CA GLY A 800 -10.49 21.17 10.05
C GLY A 800 -11.21 21.76 8.84
N LEU A 801 -11.50 23.07 8.81
CA LEU A 801 -12.42 23.63 7.81
C LEU A 801 -11.87 24.62 6.77
N LEU A 802 -10.55 24.90 6.73
CA LEU A 802 -10.03 25.90 5.77
C LEU A 802 -9.60 25.37 4.38
N ALA A 803 -9.89 24.11 4.02
CA ALA A 803 -9.47 23.53 2.73
C ALA A 803 -10.60 23.13 1.75
N LEU A 804 -11.88 23.39 2.05
CA LEU A 804 -12.97 23.19 1.07
C LEU A 804 -13.91 24.39 0.99
N ARG A 805 -13.52 25.40 0.22
CA ARG A 805 -14.48 26.34 -0.40
C ARG A 805 -14.04 26.69 -1.82
N ARG A 806 -14.53 25.90 -2.79
CA ARG A 806 -15.14 26.36 -4.06
C ARG A 806 -15.31 25.17 -5.02
N ARG A 807 -16.52 24.60 -5.06
CA ARG A 807 -17.15 24.08 -6.29
C ARG A 807 -18.65 23.94 -6.06
N THR A 808 -19.38 25.02 -6.31
CA THR A 808 -20.80 24.96 -6.66
C THR A 808 -20.98 25.81 -7.92
N GLY A 809 -20.69 25.20 -9.07
CA GLY A 809 -21.16 25.67 -10.37
C GLY A 809 -22.47 24.93 -10.67
N ARG A 810 -23.56 25.71 -10.77
CA ARG A 810 -24.95 25.26 -10.96
C ARG A 810 -25.17 24.52 -12.28
N CYS A 811 -26.06 23.53 -12.25
CA CYS A 811 -26.84 23.11 -13.41
C CYS A 811 -27.77 24.25 -13.87
N ARG A 812 -27.79 24.48 -15.18
CA ARG A 812 -29.01 24.59 -15.98
C ARG A 812 -28.79 23.79 -17.25
#